data_AF-G2ZJ33-F1
#
_entry.id   AF-G2ZJ33-F1
#
_cell.length_a   1.000
_cell.length_b   1.000
_cell.length_c   1.000
_cell.angle_alpha   90.00
_cell.angle_beta   90.00
_cell.angle_gamma   90.00
#
_symmetry.space_group_name_H-M   'P 1'
#
loop_
_entity.id
_entity.type
_entity.pdbx_description
1 polymer ?
#
loop_
_entity_poly.entity_id
_entity_poly.type
_entity_poly.pdbx_seq_one_letter_code
_entity_poly.pdbx_strand_id
1 'polypeptide(L)'
;MTANPRPDVLRRVPPGIWVLGGVSLLMDIASEMIHSLLPMFIVSALGASALTVGLIEGLAESTALIVRIFSGVLSDYLGRRKGLAVFGYALGALSKPLFAIAPTAGIVLTARLLDRIGKGVRGAPRDALVADIAPPELRGAAFGLRQSLDTVGAFLGPLLAVGLMLLWANDFRAVFWVAVVPGLLSVALLAFGLREPVARGAAHRTNPIRRANLQRLTRAYWWVVAIGAVFTLARFSEAFLVLRAQRGGVPIALVPLVMVAMNVVYALAAYPFGKLSDRVSHTGLLALGLVVLIAADLVLATTDHWGAVLAGVALWGIHMGITQGLLATMVADTAPPTCAAPPMASSTWSAASPCWWPAPWQAGCGTPTAPPPPSTPAPCSAGWRWPCSPSAARGKRHRADRSGDARQPLEPLGQKVQHRPQGRRQAGRGDLRRHRVPPNPQGRAPHAVHRHRRLAQEAGRHTVQYTAVELRPQIDMLYWPRTAHRHERRARGRPRTRYSPHQHRRAGRQRAAPDGHPAHSWRRLMATLHYIFDPLCGWCYGAVPLVEAARTVPGLTVAFHGGGMLAGPNRRMVTPQWRSYVMPHDHRIAELTGQPFGTPYFEGLLRDTTAVMDSEPPITAALAAQAIDGRGLDMIHRVQRAHYEEGRRIADVPVLHELAVDLGLPADVFDAEFARQSGALTQQHIAASRRLLDRVGGQGFPTFALEDGDGRMGVVDIGAWLGRPEAWAQALAQHLAAGTAAPAAAGAHEAAPACGPDNCALPGAST
;
A
#
# COMPACT_ATOMS: atom_id res chain seq x y z
N MET A 1 2.15 -53.42 20.82
CA MET A 1 1.73 -52.31 21.69
C MET A 1 1.39 -51.11 20.81
N THR A 2 0.10 -50.83 20.67
CA THR A 2 -0.47 -49.78 19.84
C THR A 2 -0.42 -48.45 20.58
N ALA A 3 0.38 -47.49 20.11
CA ALA A 3 0.41 -46.14 20.65
C ALA A 3 -0.79 -45.35 20.12
N ASN A 4 -1.80 -45.18 20.98
CA ASN A 4 -2.94 -44.31 20.75
C ASN A 4 -2.47 -42.83 20.75
N PRO A 5 -2.71 -42.01 19.70
CA PRO A 5 -2.32 -40.61 19.71
C PRO A 5 -3.20 -39.84 20.71
N ARG A 6 -2.59 -39.23 21.73
CA ARG A 6 -3.25 -38.62 22.89
C ARG A 6 -4.05 -37.36 22.49
N PRO A 7 -5.38 -37.31 22.71
CA PRO A 7 -6.19 -36.08 22.63
C PRO A 7 -5.88 -35.02 23.71
N ASP A 8 -4.89 -35.27 24.56
CA ASP A 8 -4.70 -34.59 25.86
C ASP A 8 -3.59 -33.53 25.85
N VAL A 9 -2.96 -33.26 24.70
CA VAL A 9 -1.84 -32.30 24.62
C VAL A 9 -2.33 -30.85 24.72
N LEU A 10 -3.46 -30.52 24.07
CA LEU A 10 -4.02 -29.16 24.07
C LEU A 10 -4.60 -28.76 25.43
N ARG A 11 -5.17 -29.71 26.20
CA ARG A 11 -5.68 -29.48 27.56
C ARG A 11 -4.57 -29.23 28.58
N ARG A 12 -3.34 -29.69 28.29
CA ARG A 12 -2.16 -29.49 29.14
C ARG A 12 -1.42 -28.18 28.87
N VAL A 13 -1.85 -27.41 27.87
CA VAL A 13 -1.31 -26.09 27.57
C VAL A 13 -1.77 -25.09 28.64
N PRO A 14 -0.85 -24.36 29.32
CA PRO A 14 -1.22 -23.41 30.35
C PRO A 14 -2.20 -22.32 29.85
N PRO A 15 -3.12 -21.85 30.70
CA PRO A 15 -4.12 -20.85 30.32
C PRO A 15 -3.51 -19.53 29.85
N GLY A 16 -2.32 -19.16 30.36
CA GLY A 16 -1.60 -17.96 29.91
C GLY A 16 -1.24 -17.99 28.42
N ILE A 17 -1.05 -19.18 27.83
CA ILE A 17 -0.74 -19.33 26.40
C ILE A 17 -1.98 -19.11 25.55
N TRP A 18 -3.16 -19.55 26.02
CA TRP A 18 -4.44 -19.24 25.39
C TRP A 18 -4.74 -17.74 25.43
N VAL A 19 -4.44 -17.07 26.55
CA VAL A 19 -4.55 -15.61 26.64
C VAL A 19 -3.63 -14.92 25.63
N LEU A 20 -2.35 -15.31 25.58
CA LEU A 20 -1.39 -14.73 24.62
C LEU A 20 -1.79 -14.99 23.16
N GLY A 21 -2.32 -16.18 22.86
CA GLY A 21 -2.86 -16.51 21.56
C GLY A 21 -4.10 -15.69 21.20
N GLY A 22 -5.05 -15.55 22.12
CA GLY A 22 -6.27 -14.74 21.92
C GLY A 22 -5.96 -13.24 21.75
N VAL A 23 -5.01 -12.71 22.53
CA VAL A 23 -4.51 -11.34 22.37
C VAL A 23 -3.93 -11.13 20.98
N SER A 24 -3.17 -12.11 20.47
CA SER A 24 -2.58 -12.02 19.14
C SER A 24 -3.62 -12.15 18.04
N LEU A 25 -4.54 -13.11 18.13
CA LEU A 25 -5.70 -13.27 17.25
C LEU A 25 -6.49 -11.96 17.11
N LEU A 26 -6.90 -11.36 18.22
CA LEU A 26 -7.69 -10.13 18.22
C LEU A 26 -6.95 -8.96 17.58
N MET A 27 -5.67 -8.81 17.92
CA MET A 27 -4.86 -7.74 17.34
C MET A 27 -4.61 -7.95 15.84
N ASP A 28 -4.42 -9.20 15.40
CA ASP A 28 -4.21 -9.53 13.99
C ASP A 28 -5.51 -9.37 13.18
N ILE A 29 -6.68 -9.77 13.70
CA ILE A 29 -7.98 -9.44 13.09
C ILE A 29 -8.06 -7.94 12.83
N ALA A 30 -7.76 -7.15 13.85
CA ALA A 30 -7.86 -5.71 13.79
C ALA A 30 -6.87 -5.08 12.81
N SER A 31 -5.63 -5.56 12.80
CA SER A 31 -4.56 -5.07 11.92
C SER A 31 -4.81 -5.48 10.46
N GLU A 32 -5.15 -6.75 10.20
CA GLU A 32 -5.35 -7.28 8.85
C GLU A 32 -6.64 -6.76 8.20
N MET A 33 -7.67 -6.44 8.99
CA MET A 33 -8.85 -5.74 8.50
C MET A 33 -8.51 -4.36 7.93
N ILE A 34 -7.59 -3.63 8.57
CA ILE A 34 -7.08 -2.36 8.04
C ILE A 34 -6.13 -2.61 6.88
N HIS A 35 -5.12 -3.48 7.02
CA HIS A 35 -4.04 -3.63 6.03
C HIS A 35 -4.51 -4.21 4.71
N SER A 36 -5.54 -5.05 4.72
CA SER A 36 -6.15 -5.55 3.48
C SER A 36 -6.92 -4.48 2.70
N LEU A 37 -7.36 -3.42 3.35
CA LEU A 37 -8.08 -2.29 2.75
C LEU A 37 -7.19 -1.05 2.54
N LEU A 38 -6.10 -0.92 3.29
CA LEU A 38 -5.27 0.27 3.37
C LEU A 38 -4.70 0.74 2.01
N PRO A 39 -4.17 -0.14 1.14
CA PRO A 39 -3.66 0.27 -0.17
C PRO A 39 -4.75 0.92 -1.02
N MET A 40 -5.95 0.33 -1.01
CA MET A 40 -7.10 0.89 -1.72
C MET A 40 -7.52 2.21 -1.09
N PHE A 41 -7.65 2.29 0.23
CA PHE A 41 -7.97 3.55 0.91
C PHE A 41 -6.98 4.68 0.54
N ILE A 42 -5.67 4.41 0.53
CA ILE A 42 -4.64 5.40 0.16
C ILE A 42 -4.80 5.86 -1.30
N VAL A 43 -5.10 4.94 -2.23
CA VAL A 43 -5.19 5.27 -3.66
C VAL A 43 -6.57 5.82 -4.05
N SER A 44 -7.65 5.12 -3.69
CA SER A 44 -9.00 5.47 -4.10
C SER A 44 -9.67 6.53 -3.23
N ALA A 45 -9.44 6.53 -1.91
CA ALA A 45 -10.08 7.49 -1.01
C ALA A 45 -9.21 8.74 -0.76
N LEU A 46 -7.88 8.58 -0.67
CA LEU A 46 -6.95 9.69 -0.45
C LEU A 46 -6.29 10.22 -1.74
N GLY A 47 -6.53 9.58 -2.89
CA GLY A 47 -5.99 10.02 -4.19
C GLY A 47 -4.47 9.92 -4.32
N ALA A 48 -3.79 9.19 -3.44
CA ALA A 48 -2.34 9.14 -3.44
C ALA A 48 -1.80 8.15 -4.49
N SER A 49 -0.56 8.38 -4.92
CA SER A 49 0.09 7.54 -5.94
C SER A 49 0.43 6.14 -5.41
N ALA A 50 0.57 5.17 -6.33
CA ALA A 50 1.08 3.84 -6.00
C ALA A 50 2.52 3.87 -5.42
N LEU A 51 3.32 4.88 -5.79
CA LEU A 51 4.65 5.11 -5.21
C LEU A 51 4.53 5.47 -3.71
N THR A 52 3.54 6.29 -3.34
CA THR A 52 3.26 6.64 -1.95
C THR A 52 2.89 5.41 -1.13
N VAL A 53 2.06 4.51 -1.66
CA VAL A 53 1.74 3.21 -1.02
C VAL A 53 3.01 2.39 -0.82
N GLY A 54 3.85 2.28 -1.85
CA GLY A 54 5.14 1.56 -1.76
C GLY A 54 6.07 2.15 -0.71
N LEU A 55 6.17 3.47 -0.61
CA LEU A 55 6.98 4.16 0.42
C LEU A 55 6.42 3.93 1.82
N ILE A 56 5.11 4.04 2.01
CA ILE A 56 4.45 3.80 3.30
C ILE A 56 4.70 2.36 3.74
N GLU A 57 4.44 1.38 2.88
CA GLU A 57 4.63 -0.04 3.20
C GLU A 57 6.10 -0.40 3.43
N GLY A 58 7.02 0.13 2.61
CA GLY A 58 8.45 -0.10 2.77
C GLY A 58 9.00 0.47 4.08
N LEU A 59 8.65 1.70 4.43
CA LEU A 59 9.06 2.34 5.69
C LEU A 59 8.43 1.64 6.89
N ALA A 60 7.16 1.27 6.79
CA ALA A 60 6.41 0.55 7.80
C ALA A 60 7.10 -0.77 8.17
N GLU A 61 7.35 -1.63 7.19
CA GLU A 61 7.91 -2.95 7.46
C GLU A 61 9.36 -2.86 7.93
N SER A 62 10.15 -1.95 7.36
CA SER A 62 11.52 -1.67 7.82
C SER A 62 11.55 -1.22 9.28
N THR A 63 10.64 -0.32 9.67
CA THR A 63 10.53 0.18 11.04
C THR A 63 10.19 -0.95 12.01
N ALA A 64 9.23 -1.82 11.67
CA ALA A 64 8.87 -2.96 12.53
C ALA A 64 10.06 -3.88 12.79
N LEU A 65 10.84 -4.21 11.75
CA LEU A 65 12.01 -5.08 11.87
C LEU A 65 13.12 -4.44 12.71
N ILE A 66 13.41 -3.16 12.50
CA ILE A 66 14.43 -2.41 13.26
C ILE A 66 14.01 -2.31 14.74
N VAL A 67 12.76 -1.93 15.02
CA VAL A 67 12.26 -1.78 16.39
C VAL A 67 12.25 -3.12 17.13
N ARG A 68 11.91 -4.21 16.43
CA ARG A 68 11.90 -5.56 17.02
C ARG A 68 13.27 -5.99 17.55
N ILE A 69 14.34 -5.64 16.84
CA ILE A 69 15.73 -5.86 17.26
C ILE A 69 15.92 -5.17 18.64
N PHE A 70 15.76 -3.86 18.72
CA PHE A 70 15.99 -3.14 19.99
C PHE A 70 15.06 -3.58 21.12
N SER A 71 13.81 -3.92 20.81
CA SER A 71 12.84 -4.35 21.80
C SER A 71 13.22 -5.67 22.49
N GLY A 72 13.89 -6.59 21.81
CA GLY A 72 14.37 -7.83 22.43
C GLY A 72 15.38 -7.54 23.53
N VAL A 73 16.36 -6.68 23.24
CA VAL A 73 17.37 -6.25 24.23
C VAL A 73 16.74 -5.52 25.39
N LEU A 74 15.81 -4.60 25.09
CA LEU A 74 15.12 -3.81 26.09
C LEU A 74 14.29 -4.72 27.03
N SER A 75 13.64 -5.74 26.48
CA SER A 75 12.89 -6.75 27.23
C SER A 75 13.78 -7.53 28.19
N ASP A 76 14.94 -7.98 27.72
CA ASP A 76 15.88 -8.73 28.54
C ASP A 76 16.57 -7.85 29.59
N TYR A 77 16.81 -6.57 29.29
CA TYR A 77 17.39 -5.61 30.23
C TYR A 77 16.41 -5.22 31.34
N LEU A 78 15.17 -4.88 30.99
CA LEU A 78 14.15 -4.43 31.95
C LEU A 78 13.57 -5.57 32.78
N GLY A 79 13.63 -6.81 32.29
CA GLY A 79 13.11 -7.99 32.98
C GLY A 79 11.59 -7.99 33.21
N ARG A 80 10.87 -6.99 32.67
CA ARG A 80 9.41 -6.81 32.74
C ARG A 80 8.81 -7.02 31.36
N ARG A 81 8.49 -8.27 31.04
CA ARG A 81 8.07 -8.69 29.70
C ARG A 81 6.63 -8.31 29.42
N LYS A 82 5.75 -8.37 30.43
CA LYS A 82 4.34 -8.00 30.28
C LYS A 82 4.16 -6.51 29.99
N GLY A 83 4.88 -5.64 30.71
CA GLY A 83 4.74 -4.18 30.55
C GLY A 83 5.09 -3.71 29.14
N LEU A 84 6.20 -4.18 28.58
CA LEU A 84 6.59 -3.88 27.21
C LEU A 84 5.61 -4.43 26.18
N ALA A 85 5.11 -5.65 26.38
CA ALA A 85 4.08 -6.22 25.51
C ALA A 85 2.83 -5.35 25.52
N VAL A 86 2.28 -5.02 26.70
CA VAL A 86 1.09 -4.17 26.84
C VAL A 86 1.29 -2.81 26.16
N PHE A 87 2.45 -2.18 26.34
CA PHE A 87 2.75 -0.91 25.67
C PHE A 87 2.74 -1.04 24.15
N GLY A 88 3.40 -2.07 23.59
CA GLY A 88 3.41 -2.30 22.15
C GLY A 88 2.03 -2.63 21.57
N TYR A 89 1.22 -3.42 22.30
CA TYR A 89 -0.18 -3.68 21.93
C TYR A 89 -1.03 -2.41 22.02
N ALA A 90 -0.88 -1.60 23.07
CA ALA A 90 -1.59 -0.34 23.22
C ALA A 90 -1.25 0.64 22.09
N LEU A 91 0.02 0.76 21.72
CA LEU A 91 0.45 1.60 20.60
C LEU A 91 -0.17 1.14 19.27
N GLY A 92 -0.23 -0.17 19.03
CA GLY A 92 -0.92 -0.73 17.87
C GLY A 92 -2.44 -0.61 17.91
N ALA A 93 -3.06 -0.52 19.09
CA ALA A 93 -4.50 -0.30 19.22
C ALA A 93 -4.85 1.18 19.00
N LEU A 94 -4.07 2.09 19.59
CA LEU A 94 -4.26 3.55 19.49
C LEU A 94 -3.94 4.11 18.10
N SER A 95 -3.20 3.38 17.26
CA SER A 95 -3.01 3.74 15.86
C SER A 95 -4.26 3.51 15.01
N LYS A 96 -5.20 2.65 15.43
CA LYS A 96 -6.40 2.29 14.64
C LYS A 96 -7.35 3.46 14.42
N PRO A 97 -7.73 4.24 15.46
CA PRO A 97 -8.52 5.46 15.26
C PRO A 97 -7.84 6.44 14.30
N LEU A 98 -6.51 6.54 14.33
CA LEU A 98 -5.78 7.43 13.42
C LEU A 98 -5.99 7.07 11.95
N PHE A 99 -6.11 5.78 11.60
CA PHE A 99 -6.46 5.37 10.24
C PHE A 99 -7.89 5.77 9.86
N ALA A 100 -8.84 5.66 10.79
CA ALA A 100 -10.25 5.98 10.54
C ALA A 100 -10.47 7.48 10.30
N ILE A 101 -9.75 8.34 11.03
CA ILE A 101 -9.87 9.80 10.90
C ILE A 101 -8.90 10.40 9.88
N ALA A 102 -7.95 9.63 9.32
CA ALA A 102 -6.85 10.15 8.48
C ALA A 102 -7.35 10.92 7.22
N PRO A 103 -7.20 12.25 7.15
CA PRO A 103 -7.60 13.05 5.99
C PRO A 103 -6.55 13.02 4.87
N THR A 104 -5.30 12.60 5.15
CA THR A 104 -4.19 12.60 4.20
C THR A 104 -3.29 11.37 4.35
N ALA A 105 -2.55 11.06 3.28
CA ALA A 105 -1.57 9.96 3.29
C ALA A 105 -0.45 10.14 4.33
N GLY A 106 -0.16 11.38 4.75
CA GLY A 106 0.80 11.68 5.81
C GLY A 106 0.35 11.16 7.18
N ILE A 107 -0.93 11.34 7.52
CA ILE A 107 -1.47 10.81 8.78
C ILE A 107 -1.56 9.28 8.72
N VAL A 108 -1.88 8.72 7.56
CA VAL A 108 -1.80 7.26 7.34
C VAL A 108 -0.38 6.74 7.55
N LEU A 109 0.65 7.43 7.02
CA LEU A 109 2.04 7.08 7.25
C LEU A 109 2.37 7.08 8.75
N THR A 110 1.99 8.13 9.48
CA THR A 110 2.20 8.20 10.93
C THR A 110 1.49 7.07 11.67
N ALA A 111 0.20 6.82 11.35
CA ALA A 111 -0.57 5.72 11.94
C ALA A 111 0.07 4.36 11.65
N ARG A 112 0.55 4.15 10.42
CA ARG A 112 1.25 2.95 9.98
C ARG A 112 2.57 2.77 10.71
N LEU A 113 3.39 3.82 10.82
CA LEU A 113 4.63 3.76 11.59
C LEU A 113 4.37 3.45 13.07
N LEU A 114 3.37 4.08 13.70
CA LEU A 114 2.98 3.78 15.08
C LEU A 114 2.54 2.33 15.24
N ASP A 115 1.68 1.82 14.34
CA ASP A 115 1.24 0.42 14.34
C ASP A 115 2.43 -0.55 14.23
N ARG A 116 3.40 -0.23 13.37
CA ARG A 116 4.60 -1.04 13.15
C ARG A 116 5.61 -0.97 14.28
N ILE A 117 5.79 0.20 14.89
CA ILE A 117 6.55 0.35 16.14
C ILE A 117 5.89 -0.52 17.22
N GLY A 118 4.56 -0.46 17.35
CA GLY A 118 3.79 -1.31 18.26
C GLY A 118 4.04 -2.80 18.02
N LYS A 119 3.98 -3.26 16.76
CA LYS A 119 4.29 -4.64 16.35
C LYS A 119 5.73 -5.03 16.71
N GLY A 120 6.70 -4.16 16.46
CA GLY A 120 8.11 -4.37 16.81
C GLY A 120 8.33 -4.50 18.32
N VAL A 121 7.72 -3.60 19.12
CA VAL A 121 7.86 -3.60 20.58
C VAL A 121 7.15 -4.79 21.23
N ARG A 122 5.99 -5.21 20.73
CA ARG A 122 5.25 -6.32 21.33
C ARG A 122 5.78 -7.71 20.94
N GLY A 123 6.38 -7.85 19.76
CA GLY A 123 6.72 -9.16 19.20
C GLY A 123 7.72 -9.96 20.04
N ALA A 124 8.89 -9.40 20.34
CA ALA A 124 9.93 -10.10 21.09
C ALA A 124 9.51 -10.42 22.55
N PRO A 125 8.94 -9.48 23.34
CA PRO A 125 8.46 -9.78 24.69
C PRO A 125 7.35 -10.83 24.72
N ARG A 126 6.45 -10.83 23.73
CA ARG A 126 5.38 -11.84 23.61
C ARG A 126 5.94 -13.24 23.42
N ASP A 127 6.85 -13.41 22.48
CA ASP A 127 7.46 -14.70 22.18
C ASP A 127 8.27 -15.22 23.38
N ALA A 128 8.92 -14.30 24.08
CA ALA A 128 9.64 -14.59 25.33
C ALA A 128 8.68 -15.03 26.46
N LEU A 129 7.52 -14.40 26.60
CA LEU A 129 6.48 -14.82 27.56
C LEU A 129 5.93 -16.22 27.26
N VAL A 130 5.72 -16.56 25.98
CA VAL A 130 5.30 -17.91 25.58
C VAL A 130 6.37 -18.93 26.00
N ALA A 131 7.65 -18.63 25.75
CA ALA A 131 8.76 -19.50 26.12
C ALA A 131 8.91 -19.69 27.64
N ASP A 132 8.61 -18.66 28.44
CA ASP A 132 8.68 -18.70 29.90
C ASP A 132 7.52 -19.47 30.55
N ILE A 133 6.33 -19.36 29.97
CA ILE A 133 5.11 -20.01 30.49
C ILE A 133 5.04 -21.48 30.06
N ALA A 134 5.51 -21.81 28.85
CA ALA A 134 5.42 -23.15 28.30
C ALA A 134 6.42 -24.13 28.95
N PRO A 135 5.95 -25.28 29.47
CA PRO A 135 6.83 -26.39 29.86
C PRO A 135 7.72 -26.81 28.69
N PRO A 136 9.00 -27.19 28.93
CA PRO A 136 9.95 -27.56 27.87
C PRO A 136 9.40 -28.60 26.88
N GLU A 137 8.63 -29.56 27.37
CA GLU A 137 8.05 -30.66 26.60
C GLU A 137 6.89 -30.21 25.71
N LEU A 138 6.27 -29.06 26.02
CA LEU A 138 5.09 -28.51 25.32
C LEU A 138 5.39 -27.22 24.55
N ARG A 139 6.63 -26.74 24.52
CA ARG A 139 7.01 -25.49 23.83
C ARG A 139 6.62 -25.47 22.35
N GLY A 140 6.86 -26.57 21.63
CA GLY A 140 6.47 -26.68 20.22
C GLY A 140 4.95 -26.55 20.04
N ALA A 141 4.16 -27.22 20.89
CA ALA A 141 2.70 -27.12 20.86
C ALA A 141 2.20 -25.71 21.24
N ALA A 142 2.87 -25.04 22.18
CA ALA A 142 2.54 -23.68 22.59
C ALA A 142 2.79 -22.64 21.48
N PHE A 143 3.97 -22.68 20.84
CA PHE A 143 4.26 -21.82 19.69
C PHE A 143 3.38 -22.14 18.49
N GLY A 144 3.10 -23.43 18.25
CA GLY A 144 2.16 -23.88 17.23
C GLY A 144 0.75 -23.33 17.44
N LEU A 145 0.19 -23.45 18.65
CA LEU A 145 -1.14 -22.93 18.98
C LEU A 145 -1.22 -21.41 18.78
N ARG A 146 -0.24 -20.66 19.30
CA ARG A 146 -0.12 -19.21 19.08
C ARG A 146 -0.11 -18.90 17.58
N GLN A 147 0.73 -19.58 16.81
CA GLN A 147 0.84 -19.35 15.37
C GLN A 147 -0.46 -19.68 14.62
N SER A 148 -1.15 -20.76 14.98
CA SER A 148 -2.45 -21.09 14.40
C SER A 148 -3.50 -20.01 14.67
N LEU A 149 -3.53 -19.45 15.88
CA LEU A 149 -4.42 -18.35 16.24
C LEU A 149 -4.09 -17.07 15.45
N ASP A 150 -2.81 -16.77 15.22
CA ASP A 150 -2.40 -15.66 14.34
C ASP A 150 -2.89 -15.87 12.90
N THR A 151 -2.72 -17.08 12.36
CA THR A 151 -3.19 -17.44 11.02
C THR A 151 -4.72 -17.31 10.91
N VAL A 152 -5.47 -17.75 11.92
CA VAL A 152 -6.93 -17.57 11.97
C VAL A 152 -7.29 -16.07 11.96
N GLY A 153 -6.54 -15.24 12.69
CA GLY A 153 -6.74 -13.79 12.67
C GLY A 153 -6.49 -13.17 11.31
N ALA A 154 -5.44 -13.62 10.62
CA ALA A 154 -5.10 -13.18 9.27
C ALA A 154 -6.13 -13.60 8.20
N PHE A 155 -6.96 -14.62 8.46
CA PHE A 155 -8.10 -14.95 7.62
C PHE A 155 -9.35 -14.16 8.01
N LEU A 156 -9.67 -14.10 9.31
CA LEU A 156 -10.87 -13.45 9.81
C LEU A 156 -10.86 -11.93 9.58
N GLY A 157 -9.71 -11.27 9.70
CA GLY A 157 -9.59 -9.82 9.49
C GLY A 157 -10.07 -9.38 8.09
N PRO A 158 -9.47 -9.88 7.00
CA PRO A 158 -9.91 -9.55 5.64
C PRO A 158 -11.34 -10.02 5.32
N LEU A 159 -11.78 -11.17 5.85
CA LEU A 159 -13.16 -11.65 5.66
C LEU A 159 -14.19 -10.73 6.33
N LEU A 160 -13.89 -10.23 7.53
CA LEU A 160 -14.71 -9.23 8.21
C LEU A 160 -14.68 -7.90 7.46
N ALA A 161 -13.52 -7.47 6.95
CA ALA A 161 -13.44 -6.30 6.07
C ALA A 161 -14.39 -6.42 4.87
N VAL A 162 -14.39 -7.56 4.18
CA VAL A 162 -15.30 -7.81 3.04
C VAL A 162 -16.76 -7.70 3.47
N GLY A 163 -17.14 -8.41 4.53
CA GLY A 163 -18.53 -8.40 5.01
C GLY A 163 -19.02 -7.01 5.41
N LEU A 164 -18.17 -6.23 6.07
CA LEU A 164 -18.49 -4.87 6.50
C LEU A 164 -18.49 -3.87 5.33
N MET A 165 -17.58 -4.02 4.36
CA MET A 165 -17.58 -3.23 3.12
C MET A 165 -18.85 -3.47 2.31
N LEU A 166 -19.34 -4.72 2.23
CA LEU A 166 -20.61 -5.03 1.58
C LEU A 166 -21.81 -4.44 2.34
N LEU A 167 -21.77 -4.47 3.68
CA LEU A 167 -22.85 -3.95 4.53
C LEU A 167 -22.96 -2.42 4.49
N TRP A 168 -21.82 -1.71 4.45
CA TRP A 168 -21.75 -0.25 4.49
C TRP A 168 -21.37 0.38 3.16
N ALA A 169 -21.76 -0.24 2.04
CA ALA A 169 -21.61 0.32 0.70
C ALA A 169 -20.20 0.85 0.37
N ASN A 170 -19.16 0.10 0.78
CA ASN A 170 -17.73 0.40 0.61
C ASN A 170 -17.17 1.56 1.46
N ASP A 171 -17.75 1.84 2.64
CA ASP A 171 -17.17 2.80 3.59
C ASP A 171 -15.94 2.22 4.33
N PHE A 172 -14.74 2.59 3.88
CA PHE A 172 -13.48 2.20 4.51
C PHE A 172 -13.35 2.67 5.97
N ARG A 173 -13.80 3.88 6.28
CA ARG A 173 -13.58 4.51 7.60
C ARG A 173 -14.45 3.85 8.66
N ALA A 174 -15.68 3.50 8.32
CA ALA A 174 -16.56 2.71 9.18
C ALA A 174 -15.90 1.36 9.55
N VAL A 175 -15.30 0.67 8.57
CA VAL A 175 -14.56 -0.58 8.82
C VAL A 175 -13.35 -0.35 9.73
N PHE A 176 -12.60 0.74 9.55
CA PHE A 176 -11.47 1.08 10.41
C PHE A 176 -11.88 1.38 11.85
N TRP A 177 -13.05 2.01 12.06
CA TRP A 177 -13.62 2.19 13.40
C TRP A 177 -13.94 0.86 14.07
N VAL A 178 -14.49 -0.10 13.33
CA VAL A 178 -14.73 -1.45 13.86
C VAL A 178 -13.42 -2.11 14.28
N ALA A 179 -12.31 -1.88 13.57
CA ALA A 179 -11.01 -2.45 13.91
C ALA A 179 -10.51 -2.01 15.29
N VAL A 180 -10.92 -0.84 15.77
CA VAL A 180 -10.55 -0.34 17.09
C VAL A 180 -11.02 -1.30 18.19
N VAL A 181 -12.20 -1.90 18.05
CA VAL A 181 -12.82 -2.77 19.06
C VAL A 181 -11.97 -4.01 19.36
N PRO A 182 -11.62 -4.90 18.41
CA PRO A 182 -10.74 -6.03 18.67
C PRO A 182 -9.33 -5.58 19.07
N GLY A 183 -8.85 -4.43 18.58
CA GLY A 183 -7.58 -3.83 19.00
C GLY A 183 -7.55 -3.51 20.50
N LEU A 184 -8.54 -2.78 21.01
CA LEU A 184 -8.65 -2.44 22.43
C LEU A 184 -8.93 -3.67 23.30
N LEU A 185 -9.76 -4.60 22.81
CA LEU A 185 -10.03 -5.85 23.50
C LEU A 185 -8.76 -6.69 23.70
N SER A 186 -7.85 -6.70 22.71
CA SER A 186 -6.56 -7.38 22.85
C SER A 186 -5.69 -6.78 23.97
N VAL A 187 -5.71 -5.45 24.12
CA VAL A 187 -4.96 -4.75 25.18
C VAL A 187 -5.56 -5.05 26.54
N ALA A 188 -6.90 -5.00 26.66
CA ALA A 188 -7.61 -5.34 27.88
C ALA A 188 -7.36 -6.81 28.28
N LEU A 189 -7.46 -7.74 27.33
CA LEU A 189 -7.21 -9.16 27.57
C LEU A 189 -5.79 -9.43 28.05
N LEU A 190 -4.78 -8.73 27.50
CA LEU A 190 -3.40 -8.88 27.97
C LEU A 190 -3.18 -8.24 29.34
N ALA A 191 -3.75 -7.05 29.56
CA ALA A 191 -3.61 -6.29 30.80
C ALA A 191 -4.22 -7.04 32.00
N PHE A 192 -5.43 -7.59 31.83
CA PHE A 192 -6.19 -8.25 32.90
C PHE A 192 -6.03 -9.78 32.92
N GLY A 193 -5.93 -10.41 31.74
CA GLY A 193 -5.95 -11.86 31.60
C GLY A 193 -4.62 -12.57 31.87
N LEU A 194 -3.48 -11.88 31.69
CA LEU A 194 -2.16 -12.49 31.88
C LEU A 194 -1.53 -12.05 33.21
N ARG A 195 -1.26 -12.99 34.11
CA ARG A 195 -0.43 -12.73 35.30
C ARG A 195 1.04 -12.93 34.92
N GLU A 196 1.87 -11.95 35.23
CA GLU A 196 3.31 -12.01 34.90
C GLU A 196 3.96 -13.15 35.72
N PRO A 197 4.66 -14.11 35.07
CA PRO A 197 5.39 -15.15 35.78
C PRO A 197 6.44 -14.52 36.70
N VAL A 198 6.58 -15.03 37.92
CA VAL A 198 7.62 -14.55 38.85
C VAL A 198 8.99 -14.77 38.19
N ALA A 199 9.72 -13.68 37.98
CA ALA A 199 11.05 -13.71 37.36
C ALA A 199 11.96 -14.66 38.16
N ARG A 200 12.29 -15.81 37.58
CA ARG A 200 13.28 -16.73 38.16
C ARG A 200 14.66 -16.06 38.03
N GLY A 201 15.22 -15.68 39.18
CA GLY A 201 16.59 -15.21 39.43
C GLY A 201 17.39 -14.70 38.22
N ALA A 202 17.64 -13.39 38.20
CA ALA A 202 18.44 -12.69 37.18
C ALA A 202 19.83 -13.35 36.95
N ALA A 203 19.92 -14.19 35.93
CA ALA A 203 21.19 -14.56 35.34
C ALA A 203 21.85 -13.33 34.70
N HIS A 204 23.18 -13.34 34.66
CA HIS A 204 24.03 -12.20 34.30
C HIS A 204 23.56 -11.45 33.06
N ARG A 205 23.15 -10.19 33.27
CA ARG A 205 22.69 -9.25 32.24
C ARG A 205 23.86 -8.88 31.32
N THR A 206 23.95 -9.52 30.17
CA THR A 206 24.91 -9.12 29.13
C THR A 206 24.19 -8.49 27.96
N ASN A 207 24.72 -7.36 27.47
CA ASN A 207 24.21 -6.73 26.26
C ASN A 207 24.51 -7.67 25.06
N PRO A 208 23.48 -8.21 24.37
CA PRO A 208 23.67 -9.14 23.27
C PRO A 208 24.27 -8.48 22.02
N ILE A 209 24.10 -7.16 21.83
CA ILE A 209 24.70 -6.38 20.72
C ILE A 209 26.11 -5.94 21.10
N ARG A 210 27.01 -6.91 21.25
CA ARG A 210 28.46 -6.63 21.30
C ARG A 210 29.07 -6.98 19.95
N ARG A 211 29.96 -6.12 19.44
CA ARG A 211 30.75 -6.40 18.21
C ARG A 211 31.43 -7.78 18.28
N ALA A 212 31.86 -8.19 19.47
CA ALA A 212 32.45 -9.51 19.73
C ALA A 212 31.50 -10.69 19.44
N ASN A 213 30.18 -10.54 19.60
CA ASN A 213 29.20 -11.59 19.28
C ASN A 213 28.88 -11.60 17.77
N LEU A 214 28.84 -10.44 17.12
CA LEU A 214 28.68 -10.32 15.66
C LEU A 214 29.87 -10.93 14.91
N GLN A 215 31.08 -10.80 15.44
CA GLN A 215 32.29 -11.41 14.88
C GLN A 215 32.31 -12.95 14.99
N ARG A 216 31.45 -13.55 15.82
CA ARG A 216 31.31 -15.01 15.95
C ARG A 216 30.38 -15.61 14.89
N LEU A 217 29.66 -14.79 14.14
CA LEU A 217 28.78 -15.24 13.07
C LEU A 217 29.61 -15.65 11.87
N THR A 218 29.39 -16.87 11.38
CA THR A 218 30.16 -17.44 10.28
C THR A 218 29.85 -16.75 8.95
N ARG A 219 30.73 -16.89 7.96
CA ARG A 219 30.48 -16.43 6.59
C ARG A 219 29.22 -17.07 5.98
N ALA A 220 28.89 -18.30 6.40
CA ALA A 220 27.69 -19.01 5.97
C ALA A 220 26.40 -18.29 6.45
N TYR A 221 26.36 -17.85 7.71
CA TYR A 221 25.24 -17.07 8.24
C TYR A 221 24.98 -15.80 7.43
N TRP A 222 26.04 -15.02 7.15
CA TRP A 222 25.92 -13.78 6.37
C TRP A 222 25.48 -14.03 4.92
N TRP A 223 25.86 -15.16 4.32
CA TRP A 223 25.35 -15.57 3.02
C TRP A 223 23.84 -15.85 3.05
N VAL A 224 23.35 -16.59 4.06
CA VAL A 224 21.91 -16.85 4.22
C VAL A 224 21.14 -15.54 4.44
N VAL A 225 21.67 -14.63 5.26
CA VAL A 225 21.08 -13.30 5.47
C VAL A 225 21.06 -12.48 4.18
N ALA A 226 22.14 -12.49 3.40
CA ALA A 226 22.19 -11.78 2.12
C ALA A 226 21.18 -12.34 1.10
N ILE A 227 21.07 -13.67 1.00
CA ILE A 227 20.08 -14.32 0.15
C ILE A 227 18.66 -13.95 0.62
N GLY A 228 18.37 -14.07 1.92
CA GLY A 228 17.08 -13.68 2.48
C GLY A 228 16.74 -12.21 2.25
N ALA A 229 17.73 -11.32 2.32
CA ALA A 229 17.57 -9.90 2.00
C ALA A 229 17.23 -9.67 0.53
N VAL A 230 17.92 -10.33 -0.40
CA VAL A 230 17.62 -10.26 -1.84
C VAL A 230 16.21 -10.79 -2.12
N PHE A 231 15.82 -11.91 -1.53
CA PHE A 231 14.45 -12.44 -1.67
C PHE A 231 13.40 -11.47 -1.13
N THR A 232 13.65 -10.87 0.03
CA THR A 232 12.74 -9.89 0.63
C THR A 232 12.63 -8.63 -0.23
N LEU A 233 13.72 -8.21 -0.89
CA LEU A 233 13.76 -7.04 -1.77
C LEU A 233 13.10 -7.32 -3.13
N ALA A 234 13.25 -8.54 -3.65
CA ALA A 234 12.62 -8.99 -4.89
C ALA A 234 11.10 -9.16 -4.75
N ARG A 235 10.61 -9.42 -3.53
CA ARG A 235 9.20 -9.58 -3.25
C ARG A 235 8.53 -8.21 -3.12
N PHE A 236 7.71 -7.83 -4.11
CA PHE A 236 6.87 -6.64 -4.00
C PHE A 236 5.90 -6.74 -2.82
N SER A 237 5.52 -5.60 -2.24
CA SER A 237 4.56 -5.58 -1.12
C SER A 237 3.22 -6.19 -1.51
N GLU A 238 2.61 -6.92 -0.58
CA GLU A 238 1.26 -7.51 -0.70
C GLU A 238 0.20 -6.45 -1.05
N ALA A 239 0.45 -5.19 -0.67
CA ALA A 239 -0.34 -4.04 -1.06
C ALA A 239 -0.51 -3.88 -2.58
N PHE A 240 0.49 -4.24 -3.36
CA PHE A 240 0.42 -4.16 -4.83
C PHE A 240 -0.43 -5.28 -5.43
N LEU A 241 -0.54 -6.44 -4.78
CA LEU A 241 -1.47 -7.50 -5.20
C LEU A 241 -2.92 -7.05 -5.04
N VAL A 242 -3.22 -6.37 -3.94
CA VAL A 242 -4.53 -5.73 -3.67
C VAL A 242 -4.84 -4.69 -4.75
N LEU A 243 -3.91 -3.78 -5.04
CA LEU A 243 -4.10 -2.75 -6.08
C LEU A 243 -4.23 -3.36 -7.48
N ARG A 244 -3.49 -4.44 -7.78
CA ARG A 244 -3.60 -5.15 -9.06
C ARG A 244 -4.96 -5.78 -9.24
N ALA A 245 -5.51 -6.39 -8.20
CA ALA A 245 -6.84 -6.97 -8.21
C ALA A 245 -7.95 -5.92 -8.41
N GLN A 246 -7.81 -4.75 -7.77
CA GLN A 246 -8.73 -3.63 -7.99
C GLN A 246 -8.74 -3.17 -9.45
N ARG A 247 -7.56 -3.03 -10.07
CA ARG A 247 -7.46 -2.68 -11.50
C ARG A 247 -8.04 -3.75 -12.41
N GLY A 248 -8.01 -5.02 -11.99
CA GLY A 248 -8.54 -6.13 -12.78
C GLY A 248 -10.06 -6.31 -12.77
N GLY A 249 -10.80 -5.28 -12.34
CA GLY A 249 -12.26 -5.27 -12.32
C GLY A 249 -12.89 -6.03 -11.16
N VAL A 250 -12.10 -6.48 -10.17
CA VAL A 250 -12.66 -7.08 -8.95
C VAL A 250 -13.40 -5.99 -8.17
N PRO A 251 -14.67 -6.21 -7.76
CA PRO A 251 -15.40 -5.26 -6.94
C PRO A 251 -14.62 -4.88 -5.67
N ILE A 252 -14.58 -3.59 -5.33
CA ILE A 252 -13.75 -3.04 -4.22
C ILE A 252 -13.96 -3.82 -2.92
N ALA A 253 -15.21 -4.15 -2.59
CA ALA A 253 -15.54 -4.94 -1.39
C ALA A 253 -14.89 -6.33 -1.36
N LEU A 254 -14.65 -6.95 -2.51
CA LEU A 254 -14.11 -8.32 -2.63
C LEU A 254 -12.59 -8.36 -2.75
N VAL A 255 -11.93 -7.23 -3.01
CA VAL A 255 -10.47 -7.18 -3.18
C VAL A 255 -9.70 -7.78 -1.98
N PRO A 256 -10.08 -7.57 -0.70
CA PRO A 256 -9.40 -8.21 0.43
C PRO A 256 -9.39 -9.75 0.38
N LEU A 257 -10.31 -10.40 -0.36
CA LEU A 257 -10.31 -11.85 -0.56
C LEU A 257 -9.03 -12.34 -1.26
N VAL A 258 -8.32 -11.47 -1.96
CA VAL A 258 -7.02 -11.79 -2.56
C VAL A 258 -6.00 -12.18 -1.48
N MET A 259 -5.98 -11.48 -0.35
CA MET A 259 -5.12 -11.82 0.79
C MET A 259 -5.55 -13.14 1.43
N VAL A 260 -6.85 -13.40 1.51
CA VAL A 260 -7.39 -14.68 1.99
C VAL A 260 -6.95 -15.81 1.07
N ALA A 261 -7.15 -15.68 -0.25
CA ALA A 261 -6.76 -16.68 -1.23
C ALA A 261 -5.24 -16.97 -1.17
N MET A 262 -4.43 -15.91 -1.12
CA MET A 262 -2.98 -16.01 -0.96
C MET A 262 -2.61 -16.80 0.31
N ASN A 263 -3.19 -16.43 1.45
CA ASN A 263 -2.91 -17.07 2.74
C ASN A 263 -3.37 -18.53 2.78
N VAL A 264 -4.49 -18.87 2.13
CA VAL A 264 -4.96 -20.27 2.00
C VAL A 264 -3.95 -21.08 1.20
N VAL A 265 -3.55 -20.59 0.03
CA VAL A 265 -2.59 -21.28 -0.84
C VAL A 265 -1.25 -21.44 -0.13
N TYR A 266 -0.79 -20.39 0.55
CA TYR A 266 0.39 -20.42 1.40
C TYR A 266 0.29 -21.50 2.49
N ALA A 267 -0.79 -21.53 3.27
CA ALA A 267 -0.96 -22.50 4.35
C ALA A 267 -1.01 -23.95 3.83
N LEU A 268 -1.65 -24.17 2.68
CA LEU A 268 -1.69 -25.49 2.02
C LEU A 268 -0.33 -25.90 1.46
N ALA A 269 0.47 -24.95 0.98
CA ALA A 269 1.80 -25.20 0.43
C ALA A 269 2.88 -25.38 1.52
N ALA A 270 2.78 -24.69 2.65
CA ALA A 270 3.83 -24.65 3.67
C ALA A 270 4.18 -26.04 4.24
N TYR A 271 3.19 -26.89 4.55
CA TYR A 271 3.43 -28.23 5.09
C TYR A 271 4.10 -29.20 4.10
N PRO A 272 3.59 -29.40 2.87
CA PRO A 272 4.21 -30.32 1.91
C PRO A 272 5.62 -29.88 1.51
N PHE A 273 5.85 -28.58 1.30
CA PHE A 273 7.19 -28.07 0.96
C PHE A 273 8.15 -28.10 2.16
N GLY A 274 7.65 -27.88 3.39
CA GLY A 274 8.44 -28.09 4.60
C GLY A 274 8.88 -29.55 4.78
N LYS A 275 8.01 -30.52 4.47
CA LYS A 275 8.41 -31.94 4.47
C LYS A 275 9.37 -32.28 3.32
N LEU A 276 9.26 -31.59 2.20
CA LEU A 276 10.13 -31.78 1.05
C LEU A 276 11.54 -31.23 1.32
N SER A 277 11.68 -30.17 2.12
CA SER A 277 12.99 -29.61 2.47
C SER A 277 13.86 -30.57 3.27
N ASP A 278 13.26 -31.51 4.00
CA ASP A 278 14.02 -32.54 4.73
C ASP A 278 14.73 -33.54 3.78
N ARG A 279 14.33 -33.59 2.51
CA ARG A 279 14.80 -34.58 1.52
C ARG A 279 15.54 -33.98 0.33
N VAL A 280 15.28 -32.71 0.02
CA VAL A 280 15.81 -32.00 -1.16
C VAL A 280 16.77 -30.91 -0.69
N SER A 281 17.79 -30.60 -1.50
CA SER A 281 18.73 -29.54 -1.17
C SER A 281 18.03 -28.19 -0.97
N HIS A 282 18.35 -27.50 0.13
CA HIS A 282 17.79 -26.20 0.47
C HIS A 282 18.00 -25.17 -0.66
N THR A 283 19.17 -25.16 -1.31
CA THR A 283 19.46 -24.26 -2.43
C THR A 283 18.56 -24.52 -3.65
N GLY A 284 18.24 -25.78 -3.95
CA GLY A 284 17.35 -26.15 -5.06
C GLY A 284 15.91 -25.68 -4.83
N LEU A 285 15.42 -25.81 -3.60
CA LEU A 285 14.09 -25.31 -3.22
C LEU A 285 14.02 -23.78 -3.21
N LEU A 286 15.08 -23.08 -2.79
CA LEU A 286 15.15 -21.62 -2.93
C LEU A 286 15.10 -21.18 -4.39
N ALA A 287 15.88 -21.83 -5.27
CA ALA A 287 15.84 -21.53 -6.70
C ALA A 287 14.45 -21.78 -7.30
N LEU A 288 13.80 -22.89 -6.92
CA LEU A 288 12.41 -23.16 -7.32
C LEU A 288 11.46 -22.06 -6.82
N GLY A 289 11.59 -21.64 -5.56
CA GLY A 289 10.83 -20.53 -5.01
C GLY A 289 11.00 -19.25 -5.83
N LEU A 290 12.23 -18.90 -6.23
CA LEU A 290 12.49 -17.72 -7.07
C LEU A 290 11.87 -17.85 -8.47
N VAL A 291 11.94 -19.03 -9.09
CA VAL A 291 11.30 -19.29 -10.38
C VAL A 291 9.78 -19.13 -10.29
N VAL A 292 9.17 -19.64 -9.21
CA VAL A 292 7.72 -19.48 -8.96
C VAL A 292 7.37 -18.00 -8.74
N LEU A 293 8.20 -17.22 -8.05
CA LEU A 293 8.00 -15.77 -7.88
C LEU A 293 8.04 -15.04 -9.23
N ILE A 294 9.07 -15.29 -10.05
CA ILE A 294 9.19 -14.69 -11.39
C ILE A 294 7.98 -15.05 -12.26
N ALA A 295 7.52 -16.29 -12.19
CA ALA A 295 6.31 -16.72 -12.90
C ALA A 295 5.05 -15.99 -12.39
N ALA A 296 4.91 -15.81 -11.07
CA ALA A 296 3.81 -15.06 -10.48
C ALA A 296 3.79 -13.61 -11.00
N ASP A 297 4.93 -12.93 -10.97
CA ASP A 297 5.06 -11.55 -11.43
C ASP A 297 4.80 -11.41 -12.93
N LEU A 298 5.27 -12.35 -13.75
CA LEU A 298 5.00 -12.37 -15.19
C LEU A 298 3.52 -12.57 -15.47
N VAL A 299 2.85 -13.50 -14.79
CA VAL A 299 1.40 -13.71 -14.92
C VAL A 299 0.65 -12.44 -14.54
N LEU A 300 1.01 -11.80 -13.42
CA LEU A 300 0.41 -10.54 -12.98
C LEU A 300 0.67 -9.40 -13.97
N ALA A 301 1.78 -9.40 -14.73
CA ALA A 301 2.10 -8.36 -15.70
C ALA A 301 1.36 -8.49 -17.05
N THR A 302 0.88 -9.69 -17.41
CA THR A 302 0.37 -9.96 -18.77
C THR A 302 -1.01 -9.37 -19.08
N THR A 303 -1.95 -9.41 -18.13
CA THR A 303 -3.34 -9.01 -18.38
C THR A 303 -4.03 -8.54 -17.10
N ASP A 304 -5.07 -7.74 -17.28
CA ASP A 304 -5.89 -7.19 -16.20
C ASP A 304 -7.10 -8.08 -15.88
N HIS A 305 -7.23 -9.26 -16.49
CA HIS A 305 -8.34 -10.14 -16.20
C HIS A 305 -8.27 -10.71 -14.76
N TRP A 306 -9.39 -10.72 -14.03
CA TRP A 306 -9.47 -11.23 -12.64
C TRP A 306 -8.90 -12.65 -12.47
N GLY A 307 -9.05 -13.51 -13.49
CA GLY A 307 -8.50 -14.87 -13.49
C GLY A 307 -6.97 -14.92 -13.50
N ALA A 308 -6.31 -14.01 -14.21
CA ALA A 308 -4.85 -13.91 -14.20
C ALA A 308 -4.35 -13.38 -12.86
N VAL A 309 -5.07 -12.44 -12.25
CA VAL A 309 -4.78 -11.97 -10.89
C VAL A 309 -4.85 -13.13 -9.90
N LEU A 310 -5.91 -13.94 -9.93
CA LEU A 310 -6.06 -15.08 -9.03
C LEU A 310 -4.95 -16.12 -9.22
N ALA A 311 -4.58 -16.42 -10.47
CA ALA A 311 -3.48 -17.32 -10.78
C ALA A 311 -2.13 -16.79 -10.27
N GLY A 312 -1.85 -15.50 -10.49
CA GLY A 312 -0.66 -14.82 -9.98
C GLY A 312 -0.58 -14.84 -8.46
N VAL A 313 -1.68 -14.54 -7.78
CA VAL A 313 -1.80 -14.58 -6.31
C VAL A 313 -1.59 -15.99 -5.75
N ALA A 314 -2.13 -17.02 -6.42
CA ALA A 314 -1.89 -18.40 -6.04
C ALA A 314 -0.41 -18.80 -6.18
N LEU A 315 0.23 -18.46 -7.31
CA LEU A 315 1.66 -18.69 -7.50
C LEU A 315 2.50 -17.97 -6.44
N TRP A 316 2.13 -16.74 -6.10
CA TRP A 316 2.79 -15.96 -5.06
C TRP A 316 2.65 -16.60 -3.67
N GLY A 317 1.47 -17.14 -3.34
CA GLY A 317 1.25 -17.93 -2.13
C GLY A 317 2.08 -19.23 -2.09
N ILE A 318 2.24 -19.92 -3.22
CA ILE A 318 3.10 -21.10 -3.34
C ILE A 318 4.56 -20.73 -3.08
N HIS A 319 5.05 -19.64 -3.69
CA HIS A 319 6.40 -19.11 -3.45
C HIS A 319 6.65 -18.87 -1.96
N MET A 320 5.69 -18.24 -1.27
CA MET A 320 5.75 -18.03 0.18
C MET A 320 5.86 -19.35 0.95
N GLY A 321 5.08 -20.36 0.58
CA GLY A 321 5.10 -21.68 1.23
C GLY A 321 6.43 -22.41 1.07
N ILE A 322 7.13 -22.20 -0.05
CA ILE A 322 8.44 -22.78 -0.32
C ILE A 322 9.55 -22.07 0.47
N THR A 323 9.53 -20.73 0.49
CA THR A 323 10.70 -19.93 0.91
C THR A 323 10.71 -19.56 2.39
N GLN A 324 9.56 -19.25 2.99
CA GLN A 324 9.48 -18.70 4.36
C GLN A 324 9.97 -19.69 5.43
N GLY A 325 9.51 -20.94 5.40
CA GLY A 325 9.95 -21.96 6.35
C GLY A 325 11.42 -22.35 6.16
N LEU A 326 11.88 -22.39 4.91
CA LEU A 326 13.21 -22.85 4.53
C LEU A 326 14.33 -21.90 4.95
N LEU A 327 14.14 -20.60 4.81
CA LEU A 327 15.15 -19.63 5.24
C LEU A 327 15.22 -19.53 6.77
N ALA A 328 14.10 -19.77 7.47
CA ALA A 328 14.09 -19.86 8.93
C ALA A 328 14.96 -21.02 9.42
N THR A 329 14.85 -22.20 8.80
CA THR A 329 15.67 -23.37 9.14
C THR A 329 17.14 -23.15 8.80
N MET A 330 17.46 -22.60 7.63
CA MET A 330 18.85 -22.29 7.26
C MET A 330 19.53 -21.29 8.21
N VAL A 331 18.78 -20.30 8.71
CA VAL A 331 19.29 -19.36 9.73
C VAL A 331 19.51 -20.07 11.07
N ALA A 332 18.61 -20.98 11.47
CA ALA A 332 18.79 -21.79 12.69
C ALA A 332 20.05 -22.65 12.63
N ASP A 333 20.28 -23.34 11.49
CA ASP A 333 21.38 -24.28 11.30
C ASP A 333 22.76 -23.59 11.22
N THR A 334 22.80 -22.35 10.72
CA THR A 334 24.04 -21.58 10.59
C THR A 334 24.38 -20.74 11.82
N ALA A 335 23.47 -20.66 12.79
CA ALA A 335 23.70 -19.97 14.05
C ALA A 335 24.65 -20.78 14.97
N PRO A 336 25.60 -20.13 15.67
CA PRO A 336 26.51 -20.85 16.56
C PRO A 336 25.76 -21.56 17.70
N PRO A 337 26.22 -22.73 18.19
CA PRO A 337 25.55 -23.55 19.21
C PRO A 337 25.48 -22.92 20.61
N THR A 338 26.15 -21.79 20.83
CA THR A 338 25.97 -20.93 22.01
C THR A 338 24.74 -20.02 21.90
N CYS A 339 24.16 -19.92 20.71
CA CYS A 339 22.96 -19.13 20.38
C CYS A 339 21.79 -20.00 19.88
N ALA A 340 22.07 -21.17 19.30
CA ALA A 340 21.09 -22.21 19.01
C ALA A 340 20.92 -23.10 20.26
N ALA A 341 19.70 -23.36 20.70
CA ALA A 341 19.43 -24.07 21.96
C ALA A 341 20.21 -25.40 22.06
N PRO A 342 21.07 -25.60 23.10
CA PRO A 342 21.81 -26.85 23.28
C PRO A 342 20.92 -28.11 23.41
N PRO A 343 21.37 -29.27 22.92
CA PRO A 343 20.79 -30.56 23.25
C PRO A 343 21.11 -30.94 24.70
N MET A 344 20.09 -31.45 25.39
CA MET A 344 20.01 -31.97 26.76
C MET A 344 21.33 -32.31 27.50
N ALA A 345 21.55 -31.67 28.65
CA ALA A 345 21.89 -32.27 29.97
C ALA A 345 22.51 -31.20 30.89
N SER A 346 22.20 -31.26 32.19
CA SER A 346 22.70 -30.42 33.31
C SER A 346 22.00 -29.06 33.55
N SER A 347 20.98 -29.13 34.41
CA SER A 347 20.64 -28.31 35.60
C SER A 347 20.89 -26.79 35.73
N THR A 348 21.38 -26.04 34.75
CA THR A 348 21.50 -24.57 34.90
C THR A 348 21.26 -23.86 33.59
N TRP A 349 20.00 -23.47 33.34
CA TRP A 349 19.62 -22.73 32.13
C TRP A 349 19.23 -21.30 32.47
N SER A 350 20.17 -20.40 32.19
CA SER A 350 19.88 -18.98 32.02
C SER A 350 19.22 -18.80 30.66
N ALA A 351 18.03 -18.20 30.65
CA ALA A 351 17.27 -17.85 29.45
C ALA A 351 17.92 -16.68 28.67
N ALA A 352 19.25 -16.72 28.50
CA ALA A 352 20.02 -15.75 27.76
C ALA A 352 20.33 -16.33 26.37
N SER A 353 19.85 -15.63 25.35
CA SER A 353 20.16 -15.80 23.91
C SER A 353 19.28 -16.81 23.17
N PRO A 354 18.28 -16.30 22.44
CA PRO A 354 18.04 -16.75 21.08
C PRO A 354 18.15 -15.54 20.13
N CYS A 355 19.12 -15.63 19.22
CA CYS A 355 19.39 -14.61 18.20
C CYS A 355 18.13 -14.22 17.40
N TRP A 356 17.77 -12.94 17.47
CA TRP A 356 17.33 -12.08 16.37
C TRP A 356 16.54 -12.72 15.21
N TRP A 357 15.25 -12.99 15.42
CA TRP A 357 14.34 -13.44 14.35
C TRP A 357 13.55 -12.26 13.76
N PRO A 358 13.65 -11.94 12.45
CA PRO A 358 12.73 -11.04 11.76
C PRO A 358 11.34 -11.70 11.56
N ALA A 359 10.28 -10.91 11.40
CA ALA A 359 8.88 -11.35 11.41
C ALA A 359 8.37 -12.19 10.22
N PRO A 360 8.94 -12.16 8.99
CA PRO A 360 8.48 -13.05 7.92
C PRO A 360 8.71 -14.53 8.27
N TRP A 361 9.81 -14.83 8.96
CA TRP A 361 10.40 -16.15 9.08
C TRP A 361 9.86 -17.03 10.22
N GLN A 362 8.77 -16.66 10.89
CA GLN A 362 8.26 -17.43 12.04
C GLN A 362 7.46 -18.68 11.65
N ALA A 363 7.09 -18.81 10.38
CA ALA A 363 6.31 -19.93 9.92
C ALA A 363 7.21 -21.07 9.43
N GLY A 364 7.64 -21.93 10.34
CA GLY A 364 8.43 -23.09 9.90
C GLY A 364 8.99 -24.03 10.95
N CYS A 365 8.95 -23.73 12.26
CA CYS A 365 9.47 -24.65 13.27
C CYS A 365 8.52 -25.84 13.50
N GLY A 366 8.47 -26.74 12.51
CA GLY A 366 8.08 -28.13 12.66
C GLY A 366 9.15 -28.91 13.41
N THR A 367 8.72 -29.99 14.04
CA THR A 367 9.47 -30.89 14.93
C THR A 367 10.79 -31.40 14.35
N PRO A 368 11.93 -31.35 15.09
CA PRO A 368 13.05 -32.23 14.79
C PRO A 368 12.71 -33.64 15.30
N THR A 369 12.47 -34.57 14.37
CA THR A 369 12.46 -36.00 14.67
C THR A 369 13.85 -36.43 15.13
N ALA A 370 13.91 -37.17 16.23
CA ALA A 370 15.14 -37.70 16.82
C ALA A 370 16.00 -38.45 15.78
N PRO A 371 17.34 -38.35 15.84
CA PRO A 371 18.21 -39.10 14.95
C PRO A 371 18.11 -40.62 15.24
N PRO A 372 18.14 -41.48 14.21
CA PRO A 372 18.25 -42.92 14.42
C PRO A 372 19.64 -43.28 14.97
N PRO A 373 19.78 -44.35 15.77
CA PRO A 373 21.08 -44.81 16.24
C PRO A 373 21.93 -45.32 15.06
N PRO A 374 23.28 -45.31 15.18
CA PRO A 374 24.16 -45.68 14.08
C PRO A 374 24.10 -47.20 13.86
N SER A 375 23.72 -47.62 12.66
CA SER A 375 23.92 -48.99 12.17
C SER A 375 24.67 -48.95 10.84
N THR A 376 25.79 -49.68 10.82
CA THR A 376 26.72 -49.94 9.72
C THR A 376 26.09 -50.58 8.46
N PRO A 377 26.77 -50.53 7.29
CA PRO A 377 26.14 -50.59 5.96
C PRO A 377 26.16 -51.97 5.28
N ALA A 378 25.15 -52.28 4.44
CA ALA A 378 25.23 -53.24 3.32
C ALA A 378 24.05 -53.03 2.32
N PRO A 379 24.14 -53.45 1.03
CA PRO A 379 23.77 -52.62 -0.11
C PRO A 379 22.48 -52.98 -0.91
N CYS A 380 22.04 -51.97 -1.67
CA CYS A 380 21.22 -51.90 -2.90
C CYS A 380 20.57 -53.15 -3.54
N SER A 381 19.28 -53.01 -3.87
CA SER A 381 18.68 -53.25 -5.22
C SER A 381 17.24 -52.67 -5.21
N ALA A 382 16.94 -51.64 -6.01
CA ALA A 382 16.39 -51.67 -7.37
C ALA A 382 14.92 -52.15 -7.46
N GLY A 383 14.07 -51.35 -8.11
CA GLY A 383 12.89 -51.88 -8.81
C GLY A 383 11.54 -51.29 -8.42
N TRP A 384 11.05 -50.38 -9.27
CA TRP A 384 9.69 -49.84 -9.31
C TRP A 384 8.62 -50.94 -9.53
N ARG A 385 7.40 -50.74 -8.99
CA ARG A 385 6.10 -50.83 -9.71
C ARG A 385 4.89 -50.72 -8.77
N TRP A 386 4.00 -49.77 -9.08
CA TRP A 386 2.54 -49.87 -8.92
C TRP A 386 1.96 -50.56 -10.19
N PRO A 387 0.65 -50.92 -10.32
CA PRO A 387 -0.49 -50.89 -9.39
C PRO A 387 -1.35 -52.19 -9.40
N CYS A 388 -2.41 -52.28 -8.59
CA CYS A 388 -3.78 -52.69 -9.02
C CYS A 388 -4.73 -52.91 -7.81
N SER A 389 -5.99 -52.49 -7.96
CA SER A 389 -7.14 -52.83 -7.12
C SER A 389 -7.97 -53.93 -7.81
N PRO A 390 -9.20 -54.27 -7.37
CA PRO A 390 -9.68 -54.79 -6.08
C PRO A 390 -10.41 -56.15 -6.28
N SER A 391 -10.79 -56.86 -5.23
CA SER A 391 -12.11 -57.54 -5.10
C SER A 391 -12.19 -58.57 -3.97
N ALA A 392 -13.41 -58.65 -3.44
CA ALA A 392 -14.11 -59.85 -2.97
C ALA A 392 -13.75 -60.51 -1.61
N ALA A 393 -14.62 -60.19 -0.65
CA ALA A 393 -15.61 -61.12 -0.08
C ALA A 393 -15.24 -62.06 1.09
N ARG A 394 -16.27 -62.20 1.96
CA ARG A 394 -16.51 -63.19 3.02
C ARG A 394 -15.73 -62.96 4.32
N GLY A 395 -16.31 -63.09 5.50
CA GLY A 395 -17.63 -63.59 5.86
C GLY A 395 -17.92 -63.39 7.36
N LYS A 396 -19.21 -63.43 7.66
CA LYS A 396 -19.86 -63.39 8.97
C LYS A 396 -19.18 -64.27 10.03
N ARG A 397 -19.24 -63.84 11.30
CA ARG A 397 -19.74 -64.68 12.42
C ARG A 397 -20.13 -63.83 13.64
N HIS A 398 -21.32 -64.16 14.14
CA HIS A 398 -22.02 -63.67 15.33
C HIS A 398 -21.48 -64.27 16.65
N ARG A 399 -21.58 -63.50 17.74
CA ARG A 399 -22.15 -63.83 19.09
C ARG A 399 -21.81 -62.67 20.03
N ALA A 400 -22.73 -61.87 20.58
CA ALA A 400 -23.88 -62.15 21.44
C ALA A 400 -23.52 -62.73 22.83
N ASP A 401 -23.48 -61.82 23.81
CA ASP A 401 -24.34 -61.82 25.01
C ASP A 401 -23.72 -62.12 26.41
N ARG A 402 -24.30 -61.43 27.41
CA ARG A 402 -24.33 -61.59 28.88
C ARG A 402 -23.53 -60.63 29.79
N SER A 403 -24.24 -59.58 30.20
CA SER A 403 -24.70 -59.24 31.58
C SER A 403 -23.98 -59.77 32.84
N GLY A 404 -23.80 -58.88 33.83
CA GLY A 404 -24.24 -59.15 35.22
C GLY A 404 -23.25 -58.88 36.38
N ASP A 405 -23.63 -57.92 37.23
CA ASP A 405 -23.46 -57.81 38.69
C ASP A 405 -22.15 -57.40 39.41
N ALA A 406 -22.21 -56.16 39.95
CA ALA A 406 -22.15 -55.74 41.36
C ALA A 406 -21.23 -56.45 42.38
N ARG A 407 -20.37 -55.66 43.07
CA ARG A 407 -20.39 -55.40 44.54
C ARG A 407 -19.20 -54.52 44.99
N GLN A 408 -19.51 -53.49 45.79
CA GLN A 408 -18.63 -52.74 46.72
C GLN A 408 -18.65 -53.45 48.11
N PRO A 409 -18.03 -52.91 49.20
CA PRO A 409 -16.71 -52.27 49.40
C PRO A 409 -15.99 -52.87 50.64
N LEU A 410 -14.78 -52.40 51.01
CA LEU A 410 -14.28 -52.40 52.41
C LEU A 410 -13.00 -51.51 52.54
N GLU A 411 -13.09 -50.50 53.39
CA GLU A 411 -12.00 -49.77 54.08
C GLU A 411 -11.88 -50.37 55.53
N PRO A 412 -11.08 -49.86 56.50
CA PRO A 412 -9.89 -48.97 56.49
C PRO A 412 -8.77 -49.46 57.49
N LEU A 413 -7.67 -48.68 57.61
CA LEU A 413 -6.75 -48.49 58.78
C LEU A 413 -5.36 -48.08 58.22
N GLY A 414 -4.58 -47.09 58.69
CA GLY A 414 -4.58 -46.25 59.89
C GLY A 414 -3.10 -45.92 60.24
N GLN A 415 -2.86 -44.71 60.77
CA GLN A 415 -1.60 -44.19 61.41
C GLN A 415 -0.45 -43.72 60.49
N LYS A 416 -0.06 -42.42 60.38
CA LYS A 416 0.42 -41.37 61.34
C LYS A 416 1.65 -41.76 62.17
N VAL A 417 2.77 -41.04 61.97
CA VAL A 417 3.71 -40.39 62.94
C VAL A 417 4.87 -39.78 62.10
N GLN A 418 5.04 -38.45 61.94
CA GLN A 418 5.58 -37.39 62.81
C GLN A 418 7.11 -37.44 63.15
N HIS A 419 7.81 -36.45 62.56
CA HIS A 419 8.78 -35.49 63.15
C HIS A 419 10.19 -35.86 63.65
N ARG A 420 11.16 -35.14 63.02
CA ARG A 420 12.30 -34.34 63.58
C ARG A 420 13.57 -35.10 64.06
N PRO A 421 14.71 -34.41 64.34
CA PRO A 421 15.45 -33.37 63.59
C PRO A 421 17.02 -33.50 63.76
N GLN A 422 17.77 -32.43 63.43
CA GLN A 422 19.17 -32.11 63.82
C GLN A 422 20.30 -32.81 63.04
N GLY A 423 21.46 -32.21 62.76
CA GLY A 423 22.01 -30.93 63.20
C GLY A 423 23.37 -30.64 62.53
N ARG A 424 23.82 -29.39 62.73
CA ARG A 424 25.05 -28.72 62.28
C ARG A 424 26.37 -29.47 62.55
N ARG A 425 27.41 -29.20 61.73
CA ARG A 425 28.77 -28.68 62.07
C ARG A 425 29.65 -28.67 60.81
N GLN A 426 30.14 -27.51 60.36
CA GLN A 426 31.41 -26.82 60.70
C GLN A 426 32.64 -27.26 59.86
N ALA A 427 33.17 -26.27 59.12
CA ALA A 427 34.57 -25.86 58.96
C ALA A 427 35.65 -26.83 58.40
N GLY A 428 36.43 -26.32 57.43
CA GLY A 428 37.74 -26.87 57.07
C GLY A 428 38.40 -26.13 55.90
N ARG A 429 39.43 -25.32 56.20
CA ARG A 429 40.39 -24.67 55.27
C ARG A 429 41.33 -25.70 54.61
N GLY A 430 42.01 -25.27 53.53
CA GLY A 430 43.25 -25.89 53.00
C GLY A 430 43.23 -26.01 51.48
N ASP A 431 43.69 -25.05 50.66
CA ASP A 431 45.06 -24.57 50.39
C ASP A 431 45.81 -25.39 49.31
N LEU A 432 46.36 -24.64 48.33
CA LEU A 432 47.45 -24.95 47.38
C LEU A 432 47.35 -26.16 46.41
N ARG A 433 47.45 -25.87 45.09
CA ARG A 433 48.66 -26.21 44.30
C ARG A 433 48.65 -25.61 42.87
N ARG A 434 49.81 -25.03 42.54
CA ARG A 434 50.28 -24.50 41.25
C ARG A 434 50.59 -25.63 40.25
N HIS A 435 50.56 -25.34 38.95
CA HIS A 435 51.62 -25.65 37.95
C HIS A 435 51.27 -24.98 36.61
N ARG A 436 52.03 -23.97 36.17
CA ARG A 436 53.28 -23.98 35.35
C ARG A 436 53.05 -24.15 33.83
N VAL A 437 53.27 -23.03 33.14
CA VAL A 437 53.67 -22.87 31.72
C VAL A 437 55.04 -23.55 31.49
N PRO A 438 55.35 -24.04 30.27
CA PRO A 438 56.53 -23.54 29.53
C PRO A 438 56.29 -23.57 27.97
N PRO A 439 57.27 -23.31 27.07
CA PRO A 439 57.20 -22.21 26.12
C PRO A 439 57.37 -22.63 24.63
N ASN A 440 57.33 -21.62 23.76
CA ASN A 440 57.68 -21.66 22.33
C ASN A 440 59.14 -22.12 22.07
N PRO A 441 59.44 -22.65 20.86
CA PRO A 441 60.63 -22.19 20.16
C PRO A 441 60.42 -21.87 18.66
N GLN A 442 61.29 -20.98 18.20
CA GLN A 442 61.41 -20.36 16.89
C GLN A 442 61.90 -21.31 15.77
N GLY A 443 61.61 -20.94 14.50
CA GLY A 443 62.61 -20.93 13.43
C GLY A 443 62.30 -21.69 12.13
N ARG A 444 62.04 -20.96 11.04
CA ARG A 444 62.79 -20.94 9.75
C ARG A 444 61.94 -20.38 8.58
N ALA A 445 62.55 -19.48 7.81
CA ALA A 445 62.18 -19.00 6.47
C ALA A 445 63.30 -19.43 5.48
N PRO A 446 63.42 -18.99 4.21
CA PRO A 446 62.48 -18.62 3.10
C PRO A 446 62.87 -19.26 1.72
N HIS A 447 62.36 -18.71 0.58
CA HIS A 447 62.68 -18.90 -0.88
C HIS A 447 61.67 -19.78 -1.67
N ALA A 448 61.29 -19.57 -2.96
CA ALA A 448 61.64 -18.70 -4.11
C ALA A 448 60.41 -18.72 -5.09
N VAL A 449 59.95 -17.63 -5.75
CA VAL A 449 60.37 -16.98 -7.02
C VAL A 449 60.13 -17.79 -8.34
N HIS A 450 59.50 -17.09 -9.32
CA HIS A 450 59.44 -17.27 -10.80
C HIS A 450 58.28 -18.09 -11.44
N ARG A 451 57.37 -17.41 -12.17
CA ARG A 451 57.30 -17.12 -13.64
C ARG A 451 56.71 -18.28 -14.47
N HIS A 452 55.61 -18.05 -15.18
CA HIS A 452 55.65 -17.87 -16.64
C HIS A 452 54.34 -17.35 -17.24
N ARG A 453 54.51 -16.66 -18.37
CA ARG A 453 53.60 -15.80 -19.11
C ARG A 453 53.28 -16.51 -20.43
N ARG A 454 52.01 -16.43 -20.85
CA ARG A 454 51.44 -16.35 -22.23
C ARG A 454 51.98 -17.24 -23.37
N LEU A 455 51.01 -17.69 -24.18
CA LEU A 455 50.88 -17.70 -25.66
C LEU A 455 50.05 -18.94 -26.02
N ALA A 456 49.15 -19.03 -27.01
CA ALA A 456 48.63 -18.21 -28.11
C ALA A 456 47.35 -18.95 -28.59
N GLN A 457 46.27 -18.29 -29.08
CA GLN A 457 45.91 -18.20 -30.52
C GLN A 457 46.22 -19.51 -31.29
N GLU A 458 45.30 -20.19 -31.98
CA GLU A 458 44.44 -19.71 -33.07
C GLU A 458 43.56 -20.85 -33.64
N ALA A 459 42.63 -20.48 -34.53
CA ALA A 459 41.84 -21.29 -35.48
C ALA A 459 40.56 -22.01 -34.95
N GLY A 460 39.40 -21.95 -35.61
CA GLY A 460 39.02 -21.31 -36.87
C GLY A 460 37.58 -21.72 -37.27
N ARG A 461 36.75 -20.70 -37.50
CA ARG A 461 35.62 -20.52 -38.46
C ARG A 461 34.87 -21.75 -39.02
N HIS A 462 33.53 -21.66 -39.04
CA HIS A 462 32.74 -21.73 -40.28
C HIS A 462 31.44 -20.90 -40.18
N THR A 463 31.03 -20.37 -41.32
CA THR A 463 30.16 -19.20 -41.60
C THR A 463 28.80 -19.65 -42.18
N VAL A 464 27.77 -18.78 -42.14
CA VAL A 464 26.78 -18.37 -43.19
C VAL A 464 25.62 -17.60 -42.46
N GLN A 465 25.47 -16.25 -42.50
CA GLN A 465 24.96 -15.30 -43.53
C GLN A 465 23.49 -15.56 -43.95
N TYR A 466 22.49 -14.66 -44.05
CA TYR A 466 22.22 -13.20 -44.00
C TYR A 466 20.76 -13.05 -43.43
N THR A 467 20.25 -11.95 -42.85
CA THR A 467 20.06 -10.60 -43.43
C THR A 467 19.92 -9.56 -42.30
N ALA A 468 20.55 -8.40 -42.47
CA ALA A 468 20.46 -7.22 -41.63
C ALA A 468 19.68 -6.12 -42.37
N VAL A 469 19.12 -5.16 -41.61
CA VAL A 469 18.92 -3.70 -41.85
C VAL A 469 17.94 -3.24 -40.74
N GLU A 470 18.16 -2.27 -39.86
CA GLU A 470 19.30 -1.40 -39.55
C GLU A 470 19.01 -0.70 -38.20
N LEU A 471 19.91 -0.96 -37.24
CA LEU A 471 20.50 -0.09 -36.21
C LEU A 471 19.80 1.22 -35.75
N ARG A 472 19.49 1.45 -34.45
CA ARG A 472 20.31 1.61 -33.21
C ARG A 472 20.75 3.08 -32.89
N PRO A 473 21.16 3.40 -31.64
CA PRO A 473 20.57 4.46 -30.81
C PRO A 473 21.65 5.36 -30.12
N GLN A 474 21.29 6.05 -29.02
CA GLN A 474 22.03 6.32 -27.76
C GLN A 474 21.61 7.70 -27.20
N ILE A 475 21.05 7.84 -26.00
CA ILE A 475 21.56 7.62 -24.62
C ILE A 475 22.56 8.70 -24.16
N ASP A 476 22.12 9.39 -23.11
CA ASP A 476 22.80 10.14 -22.02
C ASP A 476 23.56 11.43 -22.30
N MET A 477 23.17 12.51 -21.59
CA MET A 477 23.88 12.91 -20.37
C MET A 477 23.23 14.09 -19.63
N LEU A 478 23.08 13.89 -18.32
CA LEU A 478 22.92 14.90 -17.28
C LEU A 478 24.15 15.85 -17.20
N TYR A 479 23.93 16.96 -16.48
CA TYR A 479 24.87 17.92 -15.87
C TYR A 479 25.27 19.15 -16.69
N TRP A 480 24.72 20.30 -16.27
CA TRP A 480 25.13 21.65 -16.66
C TRP A 480 25.72 22.39 -15.45
N PRO A 481 26.96 22.92 -15.53
CA PRO A 481 27.47 23.90 -14.58
C PRO A 481 27.50 25.32 -15.15
N ARG A 482 27.61 26.25 -14.20
CA ARG A 482 27.58 27.70 -14.29
C ARG A 482 28.77 28.34 -15.05
N THR A 483 28.47 29.51 -15.64
CA THR A 483 29.30 30.74 -15.79
C THR A 483 30.72 30.66 -16.35
N ALA A 484 30.96 31.32 -17.49
CA ALA A 484 32.13 32.19 -17.70
C ALA A 484 32.04 33.05 -18.98
N HIS A 485 32.17 34.36 -18.76
CA HIS A 485 32.65 35.47 -19.58
C HIS A 485 33.07 35.31 -21.07
N ARG A 486 32.42 36.15 -21.90
CA ARG A 486 32.99 37.23 -22.77
C ARG A 486 34.48 37.18 -23.13
N HIS A 487 34.79 37.13 -24.43
CA HIS A 487 35.68 38.03 -25.21
C HIS A 487 35.72 37.54 -26.68
N GLU A 488 35.17 38.28 -27.63
CA GLU A 488 35.89 39.16 -28.58
C GLU A 488 36.80 38.47 -29.62
N ARG A 489 36.41 38.58 -30.91
CA ARG A 489 37.16 39.07 -32.10
C ARG A 489 36.61 38.43 -33.38
N ARG A 490 36.04 39.24 -34.31
CA ARG A 490 36.64 39.68 -35.60
C ARG A 490 37.00 38.49 -36.52
N ALA A 491 36.67 38.40 -37.81
CA ALA A 491 36.19 39.35 -38.82
C ALA A 491 35.91 38.58 -40.14
N ARG A 492 35.42 39.34 -41.16
CA ARG A 492 35.35 39.05 -42.62
C ARG A 492 34.11 38.24 -43.04
N GLY A 493 33.34 38.58 -44.07
CA GLY A 493 33.43 39.60 -45.12
C GLY A 493 32.12 39.61 -45.93
N ARG A 494 31.80 40.77 -46.51
CA ARG A 494 30.65 41.16 -47.38
C ARG A 494 30.55 40.34 -48.70
N PRO A 495 29.58 40.55 -49.65
CA PRO A 495 28.67 41.70 -49.84
C PRO A 495 27.23 41.50 -50.44
N ARG A 496 26.42 42.58 -50.25
CA ARG A 496 25.45 43.30 -51.16
C ARG A 496 24.25 42.52 -51.73
N THR A 497 23.02 43.05 -51.66
CA THR A 497 22.45 44.19 -52.43
C THR A 497 21.31 44.88 -51.63
N ARG A 498 21.32 46.19 -51.34
CA ARG A 498 20.82 47.37 -52.09
C ARG A 498 19.36 47.30 -52.57
N TYR A 499 18.45 47.97 -51.84
CA TYR A 499 17.53 48.97 -52.43
C TYR A 499 16.91 49.89 -51.36
N SER A 500 16.88 51.19 -51.64
CA SER A 500 16.11 52.23 -50.97
C SER A 500 15.88 53.33 -52.00
N PRO A 501 14.76 54.06 -51.93
CA PRO A 501 14.77 55.45 -52.37
C PRO A 501 14.22 56.41 -51.30
N HIS A 502 15.12 57.35 -50.97
CA HIS A 502 14.95 58.80 -50.82
C HIS A 502 13.62 59.47 -50.46
N GLN A 503 13.80 60.34 -49.46
CA GLN A 503 13.00 61.46 -48.96
C GLN A 503 12.80 62.60 -49.98
N HIS A 504 11.72 63.37 -49.81
CA HIS A 504 11.75 64.82 -50.01
C HIS A 504 10.87 65.55 -48.97
N ARG A 505 11.49 66.54 -48.31
CA ARG A 505 10.90 67.51 -47.36
C ARG A 505 10.08 68.58 -48.09
N ARG A 506 8.98 69.04 -47.49
CA ARG A 506 8.62 70.48 -47.42
C ARG A 506 7.93 70.80 -46.10
N ALA A 507 8.35 71.91 -45.50
CA ALA A 507 7.92 72.44 -44.22
C ALA A 507 6.71 73.38 -44.38
N GLY A 508 5.77 73.32 -43.44
CA GLY A 508 4.70 74.28 -43.25
C GLY A 508 4.35 74.37 -41.76
N ARG A 509 4.54 75.55 -41.18
CA ARG A 509 4.34 75.92 -39.76
C ARG A 509 3.00 75.42 -39.19
N GLN A 510 3.02 74.88 -37.97
CA GLN A 510 1.93 75.03 -37.00
C GLN A 510 2.38 74.74 -35.57
N ARG A 511 1.62 75.32 -34.64
CA ARG A 511 1.94 75.70 -33.26
C ARG A 511 2.19 74.50 -32.34
N ALA A 512 2.92 74.75 -31.26
CA ALA A 512 3.08 73.84 -30.14
C ALA A 512 1.72 73.50 -29.49
N ALA A 513 1.50 72.20 -29.23
CA ALA A 513 0.56 71.66 -28.26
C ALA A 513 1.17 70.35 -27.70
N PRO A 514 0.90 70.02 -26.42
CA PRO A 514 1.76 69.14 -25.62
C PRO A 514 1.44 67.65 -25.76
N ASP A 515 2.50 66.87 -25.58
CA ASP A 515 2.61 65.54 -24.98
C ASP A 515 1.74 64.38 -25.51
N GLY A 516 2.47 63.38 -25.99
CA GLY A 516 1.94 62.17 -26.59
C GLY A 516 1.17 61.27 -25.62
N HIS A 517 0.02 60.80 -26.09
CA HIS A 517 -0.60 59.59 -25.56
C HIS A 517 0.18 58.35 -26.00
N PRO A 518 0.61 57.46 -25.08
CA PRO A 518 1.20 56.19 -25.47
C PRO A 518 0.08 55.18 -25.77
N ALA A 519 0.11 54.63 -26.97
CA ALA A 519 -0.66 53.48 -27.44
C ALA A 519 -0.27 52.15 -26.72
N HIS A 520 0.10 52.21 -25.43
CA HIS A 520 0.54 51.07 -24.62
C HIS A 520 -0.23 50.93 -23.29
N SER A 521 -1.18 51.84 -22.98
CA SER A 521 -1.87 51.84 -21.68
C SER A 521 -3.09 50.92 -21.59
N TRP A 522 -3.78 50.62 -22.70
CA TRP A 522 -5.05 49.88 -22.68
C TRP A 522 -4.91 48.35 -22.58
N ARG A 523 -3.75 47.77 -22.92
CA ARG A 523 -3.50 46.32 -22.75
C ARG A 523 -3.25 45.89 -21.30
N ARG A 524 -3.04 46.82 -20.37
CA ARG A 524 -2.78 46.53 -18.95
C ARG A 524 -4.04 46.29 -18.10
N LEU A 525 -5.25 46.29 -18.68
CA LEU A 525 -6.49 46.41 -17.92
C LEU A 525 -7.51 45.27 -18.10
N MET A 526 -7.18 44.19 -18.82
CA MET A 526 -8.11 43.07 -19.02
C MET A 526 -7.48 41.78 -18.51
N ALA A 527 -8.00 41.25 -17.41
CA ALA A 527 -7.61 39.93 -16.90
C ALA A 527 -8.58 38.86 -17.43
N THR A 528 -8.09 37.63 -17.59
CA THR A 528 -8.91 36.50 -18.00
C THR A 528 -9.01 35.48 -16.89
N LEU A 529 -10.23 35.16 -16.45
CA LEU A 529 -10.49 34.03 -15.57
C LEU A 529 -10.81 32.80 -16.42
N HIS A 530 -9.87 31.88 -16.49
CA HIS A 530 -10.04 30.58 -17.13
C HIS A 530 -10.85 29.66 -16.22
N TYR A 531 -12.05 29.30 -16.64
CA TYR A 531 -12.90 28.32 -16.00
C TYR A 531 -12.79 26.99 -16.75
N ILE A 532 -12.04 26.05 -16.17
CA ILE A 532 -11.86 24.70 -16.70
C ILE A 532 -12.87 23.77 -16.01
N PHE A 533 -13.78 23.19 -16.78
CA PHE A 533 -14.96 22.52 -16.24
C PHE A 533 -15.36 21.29 -17.06
N ASP A 534 -16.33 20.53 -16.55
CA ASP A 534 -17.05 19.51 -17.31
C ASP A 534 -18.57 19.61 -17.07
N PRO A 535 -19.42 19.45 -18.11
CA PRO A 535 -20.87 19.53 -17.94
C PRO A 535 -21.46 18.47 -17.00
N LEU A 536 -20.82 17.29 -16.89
CA LEU A 536 -21.27 16.17 -16.06
C LEU A 536 -20.55 16.12 -14.69
N CYS A 537 -19.81 17.18 -14.33
CA CYS A 537 -19.17 17.30 -13.04
C CYS A 537 -20.06 18.06 -12.03
N GLY A 538 -20.43 17.39 -10.94
CA GLY A 538 -21.29 17.98 -9.90
C GLY A 538 -20.67 19.20 -9.22
N TRP A 539 -19.35 19.20 -8.98
CA TRP A 539 -18.65 20.37 -8.43
C TRP A 539 -18.59 21.55 -9.41
N CYS A 540 -18.58 21.29 -10.73
CA CYS A 540 -18.71 22.35 -11.72
C CYS A 540 -20.10 22.98 -11.67
N TYR A 541 -21.15 22.18 -11.44
CA TYR A 541 -22.50 22.70 -11.21
C TYR A 541 -22.58 23.50 -9.90
N GLY A 542 -21.98 22.98 -8.82
CA GLY A 542 -21.82 23.68 -7.55
C GLY A 542 -21.13 25.06 -7.66
N ALA A 543 -20.21 25.21 -8.62
CA ALA A 543 -19.45 26.44 -8.85
C ALA A 543 -20.16 27.45 -9.78
N VAL A 544 -21.30 27.11 -10.38
CA VAL A 544 -22.06 27.98 -11.30
C VAL A 544 -22.29 29.39 -10.74
N PRO A 545 -22.76 29.58 -9.48
CA PRO A 545 -22.94 30.93 -8.93
C PRO A 545 -21.66 31.76 -8.88
N LEU A 546 -20.49 31.12 -8.70
CA LEU A 546 -19.20 31.80 -8.68
C LEU A 546 -18.81 32.27 -10.08
N VAL A 547 -19.13 31.48 -11.10
CA VAL A 547 -18.95 31.85 -12.51
C VAL A 547 -19.85 33.04 -12.86
N GLU A 548 -21.13 33.01 -12.47
CA GLU A 548 -22.06 34.12 -12.70
C GLU A 548 -21.60 35.40 -12.00
N ALA A 549 -21.20 35.30 -10.73
CA ALA A 549 -20.67 36.42 -9.98
C ALA A 549 -19.38 36.99 -10.60
N ALA A 550 -18.47 36.14 -11.07
CA ALA A 550 -17.26 36.58 -11.77
C ALA A 550 -17.56 37.35 -13.06
N ARG A 551 -18.62 37.00 -13.80
CA ARG A 551 -19.04 37.71 -15.02
C ARG A 551 -19.51 39.14 -14.74
N THR A 552 -19.90 39.45 -13.51
CA THR A 552 -20.33 40.81 -13.12
C THR A 552 -19.16 41.74 -12.78
N VAL A 553 -17.94 41.20 -12.64
CA VAL A 553 -16.75 41.96 -12.24
C VAL A 553 -16.22 42.79 -13.42
N PRO A 554 -16.18 44.14 -13.32
CA PRO A 554 -15.66 44.99 -14.39
C PRO A 554 -14.17 44.70 -14.65
N GLY A 555 -13.78 44.62 -15.93
CA GLY A 555 -12.37 44.38 -16.31
C GLY A 555 -11.96 42.90 -16.31
N LEU A 556 -12.87 41.97 -15.99
CA LEU A 556 -12.63 40.54 -16.00
C LEU A 556 -13.38 39.86 -17.15
N THR A 557 -12.67 39.07 -17.96
CA THR A 557 -13.29 38.19 -18.96
C THR A 557 -13.28 36.76 -18.45
N VAL A 558 -14.41 36.06 -18.47
CA VAL A 558 -14.47 34.64 -18.09
C VAL A 558 -14.41 33.77 -19.34
N ALA A 559 -13.34 32.99 -19.48
CA ALA A 559 -13.15 32.07 -20.60
C ALA A 559 -13.40 30.63 -20.15
N PHE A 560 -14.29 29.90 -20.82
CA PHE A 560 -14.61 28.51 -20.47
C PHE A 560 -13.78 27.49 -21.26
N HIS A 561 -13.43 26.39 -20.62
CA HIS A 561 -12.61 25.31 -21.18
C HIS A 561 -13.21 23.96 -20.77
N GLY A 562 -13.76 23.22 -21.75
CA GLY A 562 -14.50 21.97 -21.50
C GLY A 562 -13.55 20.78 -21.52
N GLY A 563 -13.34 20.12 -20.39
CA GLY A 563 -12.30 19.11 -20.21
C GLY A 563 -12.66 17.68 -20.59
N GLY A 564 -13.94 17.39 -20.84
CA GLY A 564 -14.40 16.08 -21.32
C GLY A 564 -14.09 14.94 -20.35
N MET A 565 -14.55 15.05 -19.11
CA MET A 565 -14.36 14.08 -18.02
C MET A 565 -14.83 12.67 -18.44
N LEU A 566 -16.03 12.59 -19.02
CA LEU A 566 -16.67 11.35 -19.48
C LEU A 566 -16.76 11.29 -21.02
N ALA A 567 -15.77 11.80 -21.73
CA ALA A 567 -15.70 11.74 -23.19
C ALA A 567 -14.83 10.57 -23.70
N GLY A 568 -15.03 10.16 -24.96
CA GLY A 568 -14.26 9.11 -25.63
C GLY A 568 -14.29 7.77 -24.88
N PRO A 569 -13.14 7.16 -24.52
CA PRO A 569 -13.11 5.86 -23.83
C PRO A 569 -13.68 5.90 -22.41
N ASN A 570 -13.88 7.09 -21.83
CA ASN A 570 -14.39 7.26 -20.46
C ASN A 570 -15.92 7.36 -20.37
N ARG A 571 -16.61 7.35 -21.52
CA ARG A 571 -18.08 7.30 -21.60
C ARG A 571 -18.58 6.09 -20.83
N ARG A 572 -19.69 6.24 -20.11
CA ARG A 572 -20.24 5.16 -19.29
C ARG A 572 -21.75 5.21 -19.23
N MET A 573 -22.37 4.05 -19.06
CA MET A 573 -23.80 3.95 -18.80
C MET A 573 -24.09 4.15 -17.31
N VAL A 574 -25.29 4.64 -17.00
CA VAL A 574 -25.77 4.69 -15.62
C VAL A 574 -25.95 3.27 -15.10
N THR A 575 -25.32 2.97 -13.97
CA THR A 575 -25.45 1.68 -13.28
C THR A 575 -25.84 1.88 -11.82
N PRO A 576 -26.45 0.90 -11.15
CA PRO A 576 -26.75 0.99 -9.71
C PRO A 576 -25.51 1.29 -8.85
N GLN A 577 -24.34 0.76 -9.23
CA GLN A 577 -23.07 1.02 -8.57
C GLN A 577 -22.63 2.48 -8.75
N TRP A 578 -22.70 3.01 -9.98
CA TRP A 578 -22.34 4.41 -10.25
C TRP A 578 -23.31 5.38 -9.58
N ARG A 579 -24.62 5.11 -9.63
CA ARG A 579 -25.64 5.85 -8.87
C ARG A 579 -25.30 5.92 -7.38
N SER A 580 -25.01 4.78 -6.76
CA SER A 580 -24.70 4.71 -5.32
C SER A 580 -23.43 5.48 -4.95
N TYR A 581 -22.50 5.62 -5.91
CA TYR A 581 -21.31 6.45 -5.75
C TYR A 581 -21.60 7.94 -5.90
N VAL A 582 -22.38 8.35 -6.90
CA VAL A 582 -22.60 9.77 -7.24
C VAL A 582 -23.54 10.47 -6.26
N MET A 583 -24.63 9.82 -5.85
CA MET A 583 -25.67 10.46 -5.01
C MET A 583 -25.16 11.11 -3.71
N PRO A 584 -24.29 10.47 -2.90
CA PRO A 584 -23.77 11.11 -1.69
C PRO A 584 -22.94 12.37 -1.96
N HIS A 585 -22.23 12.41 -3.09
CA HIS A 585 -21.42 13.57 -3.47
C HIS A 585 -22.31 14.74 -3.87
N ASP A 586 -23.37 14.47 -4.64
CA ASP A 586 -24.33 15.49 -5.06
C ASP A 586 -25.10 16.10 -3.88
N HIS A 587 -25.51 15.27 -2.90
CA HIS A 587 -26.09 15.77 -1.67
C HIS A 587 -25.14 16.72 -0.92
N ARG A 588 -23.86 16.37 -0.84
CA ARG A 588 -22.85 17.24 -0.21
C ARG A 588 -22.60 18.53 -1.00
N ILE A 589 -22.64 18.47 -2.33
CA ILE A 589 -22.53 19.67 -3.17
C ILE A 589 -23.71 20.60 -2.86
N ALA A 590 -24.93 20.07 -2.81
CA ALA A 590 -26.12 20.85 -2.47
C ALA A 590 -25.99 21.51 -1.08
N GLU A 591 -25.51 20.78 -0.08
CA GLU A 591 -25.27 21.30 1.28
C GLU A 591 -24.23 22.44 1.32
N LEU A 592 -23.12 22.31 0.59
CA LEU A 592 -22.03 23.30 0.62
C LEU A 592 -22.27 24.51 -0.28
N THR A 593 -22.97 24.35 -1.39
CA THR A 593 -23.10 25.39 -2.43
C THR A 593 -24.49 26.02 -2.48
N GLY A 594 -25.50 25.35 -1.91
CA GLY A 594 -26.90 25.73 -2.06
C GLY A 594 -27.49 25.44 -3.44
N GLN A 595 -26.75 24.79 -4.35
CA GLN A 595 -27.28 24.43 -5.67
C GLN A 595 -28.36 23.33 -5.57
N PRO A 596 -29.50 23.48 -6.28
CA PRO A 596 -30.59 22.53 -6.22
C PRO A 596 -30.29 21.26 -7.04
N PHE A 597 -30.56 20.09 -6.46
CA PHE A 597 -30.59 18.82 -7.21
C PHE A 597 -32.03 18.28 -7.18
N GLY A 598 -32.61 18.09 -8.36
CA GLY A 598 -34.02 17.80 -8.49
C GLY A 598 -34.37 16.32 -8.27
N THR A 599 -35.61 16.07 -7.85
CA THR A 599 -36.15 14.70 -7.81
C THR A 599 -36.10 13.99 -9.16
N PRO A 600 -36.36 14.64 -10.32
CA PRO A 600 -36.23 14.00 -11.63
C PRO A 600 -34.82 13.48 -11.92
N TYR A 601 -33.78 14.11 -11.38
CA TYR A 601 -32.40 13.65 -11.49
C TYR A 601 -32.17 12.38 -10.65
N PHE A 602 -32.47 12.42 -9.35
CA PHE A 602 -32.22 11.29 -8.45
C PHE A 602 -33.12 10.09 -8.71
N GLU A 603 -34.40 10.32 -8.97
CA GLU A 603 -35.41 9.26 -9.07
C GLU A 603 -35.72 8.87 -10.53
N GLY A 604 -35.32 9.71 -11.50
CA GLY A 604 -35.45 9.46 -12.93
C GLY A 604 -34.10 9.10 -13.57
N LEU A 605 -33.32 10.12 -13.94
CA LEU A 605 -32.10 9.95 -14.74
C LEU A 605 -31.10 8.95 -14.14
N LEU A 606 -30.85 9.04 -12.84
CA LEU A 606 -29.93 8.12 -12.16
C LEU A 606 -30.50 6.70 -11.96
N ARG A 607 -31.78 6.45 -12.25
CA ARG A 607 -32.38 5.10 -12.27
C ARG A 607 -32.43 4.49 -13.66
N ASP A 608 -32.23 5.31 -14.68
CA ASP A 608 -32.35 4.92 -16.07
C ASP A 608 -31.06 4.26 -16.56
N THR A 609 -31.02 2.92 -16.54
CA THR A 609 -29.87 2.13 -16.97
C THR A 609 -29.60 2.19 -18.48
N THR A 610 -30.45 2.88 -19.26
CA THR A 610 -30.20 3.10 -20.70
C THR A 610 -29.51 4.43 -20.98
N ALA A 611 -29.44 5.32 -19.99
CA ALA A 611 -28.79 6.63 -20.15
C ALA A 611 -27.26 6.47 -20.24
N VAL A 612 -26.67 7.13 -21.24
CA VAL A 612 -25.22 7.23 -21.44
C VAL A 612 -24.75 8.59 -20.94
N MET A 613 -23.70 8.57 -20.13
CA MET A 613 -22.98 9.76 -19.68
C MET A 613 -21.84 10.03 -20.66
N ASP A 614 -22.01 11.06 -21.47
CA ASP A 614 -21.04 11.54 -22.44
C ASP A 614 -20.90 13.06 -22.35
N SER A 615 -19.70 13.53 -22.02
CA SER A 615 -19.41 14.96 -21.89
C SER A 615 -19.25 15.66 -23.25
N GLU A 616 -19.04 14.93 -24.34
CA GLU A 616 -18.72 15.53 -25.64
C GLU A 616 -19.91 16.30 -26.26
N PRO A 617 -21.12 15.74 -26.41
CA PRO A 617 -22.27 16.49 -26.93
C PRO A 617 -22.58 17.80 -26.19
N PRO A 618 -22.65 17.86 -24.85
CA PRO A 618 -22.90 19.12 -24.16
C PRO A 618 -21.75 20.14 -24.28
N ILE A 619 -20.50 19.69 -24.43
CA ILE A 619 -19.38 20.60 -24.74
C ILE A 619 -19.55 21.16 -26.17
N THR A 620 -19.92 20.34 -27.15
CA THR A 620 -20.23 20.79 -28.51
C THR A 620 -21.32 21.85 -28.52
N ALA A 621 -22.40 21.64 -27.75
CA ALA A 621 -23.50 22.60 -27.61
C ALA A 621 -23.03 23.96 -27.06
N ALA A 622 -22.16 23.94 -26.04
CA ALA A 622 -21.56 25.17 -25.50
C ALA A 622 -20.68 25.91 -26.52
N LEU A 623 -19.87 25.18 -27.29
CA LEU A 623 -19.05 25.75 -28.37
C LEU A 623 -19.91 26.33 -29.48
N ALA A 624 -21.02 25.69 -29.82
CA ALA A 624 -21.96 26.19 -30.81
C ALA A 624 -22.63 27.49 -30.35
N ALA A 625 -23.16 27.52 -29.13
CA ALA A 625 -23.74 28.74 -28.56
C ALA A 625 -22.72 29.89 -28.44
N GLN A 626 -21.44 29.56 -28.15
CA GLN A 626 -20.36 30.53 -28.14
C GLN A 626 -20.08 31.12 -29.53
N ALA A 627 -20.14 30.32 -30.57
CA ALA A 627 -19.88 30.77 -31.94
C ALA A 627 -21.02 31.62 -32.52
N ILE A 628 -22.26 31.38 -32.08
CA ILE A 628 -23.45 32.11 -32.57
C ILE A 628 -23.50 33.53 -31.99
N ASP A 629 -23.42 33.67 -30.66
CA ASP A 629 -23.62 34.98 -30.00
C ASP A 629 -22.81 35.11 -28.70
N GLY A 630 -21.71 34.35 -28.55
CA GLY A 630 -20.89 34.40 -27.35
C GLY A 630 -21.56 33.84 -26.09
N ARG A 631 -22.61 33.03 -26.25
CA ARG A 631 -23.46 32.51 -25.15
C ARG A 631 -23.05 31.13 -24.66
N GLY A 632 -21.78 30.77 -24.78
CA GLY A 632 -21.27 29.46 -24.36
C GLY A 632 -21.49 29.19 -22.86
N LEU A 633 -21.21 30.17 -22.01
CA LEU A 633 -21.43 30.07 -20.56
C LEU A 633 -22.92 29.91 -20.20
N ASP A 634 -23.81 30.62 -20.90
CA ASP A 634 -25.26 30.48 -20.68
C ASP A 634 -25.75 29.08 -21.07
N MET A 635 -25.21 28.54 -22.18
CA MET A 635 -25.50 27.18 -22.62
C MET A 635 -24.99 26.13 -21.62
N ILE A 636 -23.79 26.30 -21.08
CA ILE A 636 -23.25 25.41 -20.04
C ILE A 636 -24.17 25.39 -18.81
N HIS A 637 -24.57 26.55 -18.30
CA HIS A 637 -25.45 26.64 -17.14
C HIS A 637 -26.81 25.99 -17.44
N ARG A 638 -27.42 26.26 -18.60
CA ARG A 638 -28.70 25.64 -19.00
C ARG A 638 -28.59 24.12 -19.07
N VAL A 639 -27.51 23.60 -19.64
CA VAL A 639 -27.22 22.16 -19.75
C VAL A 639 -27.07 21.53 -18.37
N GLN A 640 -26.32 22.15 -17.46
CA GLN A 640 -26.15 21.62 -16.11
C GLN A 640 -27.47 21.61 -15.32
N ARG A 641 -28.30 22.66 -15.44
CA ARG A 641 -29.65 22.67 -14.86
C ARG A 641 -30.54 21.58 -15.46
N ALA A 642 -30.50 21.40 -16.77
CA ALA A 642 -31.23 20.32 -17.44
C ALA A 642 -30.84 18.94 -16.90
N HIS A 643 -29.57 18.73 -16.58
CA HIS A 643 -29.08 17.48 -16.01
C HIS A 643 -29.44 17.31 -14.52
N TYR A 644 -29.01 18.25 -13.67
CA TYR A 644 -29.06 18.11 -12.20
C TYR A 644 -30.41 18.52 -11.58
N GLU A 645 -31.15 19.46 -12.17
CA GLU A 645 -32.48 19.86 -11.69
C GLU A 645 -33.59 19.09 -12.41
N GLU A 646 -33.52 19.04 -13.75
CA GLU A 646 -34.61 18.50 -14.58
C GLU A 646 -34.45 17.00 -14.91
N GLY A 647 -33.29 16.39 -14.65
CA GLY A 647 -33.05 14.97 -14.91
C GLY A 647 -33.06 14.58 -16.40
N ARG A 648 -32.68 15.50 -17.28
CA ARG A 648 -32.69 15.29 -18.74
C ARG A 648 -31.39 14.65 -19.23
N ARG A 649 -31.49 13.86 -20.30
CA ARG A 649 -30.36 13.21 -20.97
C ARG A 649 -29.60 14.19 -21.85
N ILE A 650 -28.64 14.91 -21.27
CA ILE A 650 -27.87 15.95 -21.99
C ILE A 650 -26.85 15.41 -23.00
N ALA A 651 -26.69 14.08 -23.10
CA ALA A 651 -25.94 13.44 -24.18
C ALA A 651 -26.76 13.35 -25.48
N ASP A 652 -28.09 13.46 -25.39
CA ASP A 652 -28.99 13.35 -26.54
C ASP A 652 -29.07 14.70 -27.27
N VAL A 653 -28.73 14.71 -28.57
CA VAL A 653 -28.73 15.93 -29.41
C VAL A 653 -30.11 16.63 -29.43
N PRO A 654 -31.26 15.93 -29.54
CA PRO A 654 -32.57 16.58 -29.49
C PRO A 654 -32.80 17.38 -28.20
N VAL A 655 -32.32 16.87 -27.06
CA VAL A 655 -32.37 17.59 -25.78
C VAL A 655 -31.56 18.87 -25.90
N LEU A 656 -30.32 18.81 -26.38
CA LEU A 656 -29.45 19.99 -26.54
C LEU A 656 -30.03 21.05 -27.48
N HIS A 657 -30.68 20.64 -28.57
CA HIS A 657 -31.42 21.54 -29.46
C HIS A 657 -32.56 22.27 -28.72
N GLU A 658 -33.39 21.55 -27.95
CA GLU A 658 -34.46 22.17 -27.15
C GLU A 658 -33.89 23.18 -26.14
N LEU A 659 -32.76 22.85 -25.49
CA LEU A 659 -32.09 23.77 -24.56
C LEU A 659 -31.57 25.04 -25.27
N ALA A 660 -31.10 24.93 -26.50
CA ALA A 660 -30.67 26.08 -27.30
C ALA A 660 -31.84 27.00 -27.64
N VAL A 661 -32.97 26.42 -28.04
CA VAL A 661 -34.21 27.15 -28.34
C VAL A 661 -34.77 27.83 -27.09
N ASP A 662 -34.76 27.16 -25.93
CA ASP A 662 -35.14 27.73 -24.63
C ASP A 662 -34.29 28.97 -24.27
N LEU A 663 -33.02 28.97 -24.68
CA LEU A 663 -32.13 30.11 -24.50
C LEU A 663 -32.41 31.24 -25.50
N GLY A 664 -33.23 31.03 -26.52
CA GLY A 664 -33.52 32.00 -27.58
C GLY A 664 -32.54 31.97 -28.75
N LEU A 665 -31.77 30.89 -28.92
CA LEU A 665 -30.93 30.70 -30.11
C LEU A 665 -31.80 30.21 -31.28
N PRO A 666 -31.59 30.70 -32.52
CA PRO A 666 -32.30 30.19 -33.69
C PRO A 666 -31.97 28.71 -33.93
N ALA A 667 -33.01 27.87 -34.02
CA ALA A 667 -32.89 26.41 -34.12
C ALA A 667 -32.01 25.96 -35.30
N ASP A 668 -32.28 26.49 -36.49
CA ASP A 668 -31.57 26.18 -37.73
C ASP A 668 -30.09 26.58 -37.68
N VAL A 669 -29.80 27.75 -37.11
CA VAL A 669 -28.44 28.25 -36.92
C VAL A 669 -27.70 27.40 -35.88
N PHE A 670 -28.38 27.02 -34.78
CA PHE A 670 -27.80 26.17 -33.76
C PHE A 670 -27.45 24.78 -34.30
N ASP A 671 -28.35 24.14 -35.03
CA ASP A 671 -28.10 22.81 -35.60
C ASP A 671 -26.95 22.82 -36.60
N ALA A 672 -26.87 23.84 -37.46
CA ALA A 672 -25.77 24.01 -38.40
C ALA A 672 -24.43 24.18 -37.67
N GLU A 673 -24.41 25.00 -36.63
CA GLU A 673 -23.20 25.27 -35.86
C GLU A 673 -22.81 24.08 -34.96
N PHE A 674 -23.77 23.39 -34.36
CA PHE A 674 -23.56 22.16 -33.61
C PHE A 674 -22.93 21.08 -34.49
N ALA A 675 -23.48 20.88 -35.70
CA ALA A 675 -22.93 19.95 -36.68
C ALA A 675 -21.50 20.34 -37.09
N ARG A 676 -21.22 21.64 -37.25
CA ARG A 676 -19.87 22.16 -37.57
C ARG A 676 -18.86 21.89 -36.45
N GLN A 677 -19.26 22.07 -35.19
CA GLN A 677 -18.39 21.94 -34.02
C GLN A 677 -18.20 20.47 -33.59
N SER A 678 -19.13 19.59 -33.96
CA SER A 678 -19.11 18.17 -33.58
C SER A 678 -17.88 17.43 -34.12
N GLY A 679 -17.39 16.46 -33.36
CA GLY A 679 -16.21 15.66 -33.71
C GLY A 679 -14.90 16.43 -33.52
N ALA A 680 -14.16 16.67 -34.61
CA ALA A 680 -12.76 17.08 -34.55
C ALA A 680 -12.53 18.40 -33.79
N LEU A 681 -13.40 19.41 -33.97
CA LEU A 681 -13.25 20.71 -33.30
C LEU A 681 -13.50 20.58 -31.79
N THR A 682 -14.54 19.86 -31.39
CA THR A 682 -14.81 19.59 -29.98
C THR A 682 -13.70 18.77 -29.33
N GLN A 683 -13.18 17.75 -30.02
CA GLN A 683 -12.05 16.96 -29.52
C GLN A 683 -10.77 17.81 -29.38
N GLN A 684 -10.53 18.75 -30.31
CA GLN A 684 -9.42 19.69 -30.22
C GLN A 684 -9.60 20.62 -29.01
N HIS A 685 -10.81 21.12 -28.75
CA HIS A 685 -11.12 21.94 -27.57
C HIS A 685 -10.89 21.16 -26.26
N ILE A 686 -11.35 19.92 -26.18
CA ILE A 686 -11.13 19.04 -25.02
C ILE A 686 -9.64 18.83 -24.78
N ALA A 687 -8.87 18.52 -25.83
CA ALA A 687 -7.43 18.35 -25.73
C ALA A 687 -6.71 19.64 -25.30
N ALA A 688 -7.13 20.80 -25.82
CA ALA A 688 -6.60 22.11 -25.43
C ALA A 688 -6.91 22.45 -23.96
N SER A 689 -8.14 22.16 -23.52
CA SER A 689 -8.61 22.37 -22.15
C SER A 689 -7.81 21.53 -21.15
N ARG A 690 -7.53 20.26 -21.46
CA ARG A 690 -6.68 19.38 -20.64
C ARG A 690 -5.23 19.85 -20.58
N ARG A 691 -4.65 20.28 -21.71
CA ARG A 691 -3.30 20.89 -21.71
C ARG A 691 -3.25 22.17 -20.89
N LEU A 692 -4.32 22.96 -20.87
CA LEU A 692 -4.40 24.14 -20.00
C LEU A 692 -4.44 23.71 -18.53
N LEU A 693 -5.26 22.72 -18.17
CA LEU A 693 -5.34 22.16 -16.82
C LEU A 693 -3.95 21.70 -16.32
N ASP A 694 -3.22 20.95 -17.13
CA ASP A 694 -1.87 20.47 -16.80
C ASP A 694 -0.88 21.63 -16.63
N ARG A 695 -0.93 22.64 -17.52
CA ARG A 695 -0.03 23.81 -17.47
C ARG A 695 -0.22 24.65 -16.23
N VAL A 696 -1.46 24.81 -15.76
CA VAL A 696 -1.75 25.56 -14.53
C VAL A 696 -1.55 24.71 -13.27
N GLY A 697 -1.33 23.40 -13.42
CA GLY A 697 -1.16 22.48 -12.29
C GLY A 697 -2.48 22.08 -11.60
N GLY A 698 -3.61 22.25 -12.29
CA GLY A 698 -4.93 21.87 -11.78
C GLY A 698 -5.06 20.35 -11.62
N GLN A 699 -5.80 19.91 -10.61
CA GLN A 699 -5.94 18.49 -10.24
C GLN A 699 -7.26 17.87 -10.72
N GLY A 700 -8.13 18.65 -11.38
CA GLY A 700 -9.44 18.19 -11.85
C GLY A 700 -10.39 19.35 -12.14
N PHE A 701 -11.69 19.05 -12.21
CA PHE A 701 -12.75 20.02 -12.47
C PHE A 701 -13.59 20.28 -11.21
N PRO A 702 -14.02 21.52 -10.93
CA PRO A 702 -13.66 22.75 -11.62
C PRO A 702 -12.25 23.21 -11.24
N THR A 703 -11.53 23.81 -12.19
CA THR A 703 -10.30 24.56 -11.91
C THR A 703 -10.47 25.99 -12.42
N PHE A 704 -10.16 26.97 -11.57
CA PHE A 704 -10.11 28.37 -11.94
C PHE A 704 -8.66 28.83 -12.01
N ALA A 705 -8.28 29.49 -13.10
CA ALA A 705 -6.96 30.12 -13.22
C ALA A 705 -7.12 31.55 -13.70
N LEU A 706 -6.47 32.49 -13.02
CA LEU A 706 -6.48 33.90 -13.38
C LEU A 706 -5.22 34.21 -14.20
N GLU A 707 -5.42 34.73 -15.41
CA GLU A 707 -4.39 35.28 -16.28
C GLU A 707 -4.37 36.81 -16.12
N ASP A 708 -3.24 37.36 -15.71
CA ASP A 708 -3.02 38.81 -15.63
C ASP A 708 -2.72 39.44 -17.01
N GLY A 709 -2.71 40.76 -17.08
CA GLY A 709 -2.40 41.49 -18.32
C GLY A 709 -0.98 41.29 -18.86
N ASP A 710 -0.08 40.70 -18.06
CA ASP A 710 1.28 40.34 -18.44
C ASP A 710 1.38 38.86 -18.90
N GLY A 711 0.25 38.14 -18.96
CA GLY A 711 0.16 36.74 -19.40
C GLY A 711 0.60 35.72 -18.35
N ARG A 712 0.71 36.11 -17.08
CA ARG A 712 1.00 35.19 -15.98
C ARG A 712 -0.29 34.55 -15.50
N MET A 713 -0.30 33.22 -15.46
CA MET A 713 -1.43 32.44 -14.97
C MET A 713 -1.17 31.93 -13.56
N GLY A 714 -2.16 32.06 -12.68
CA GLY A 714 -2.16 31.46 -11.34
C GLY A 714 -3.49 30.78 -11.04
N VAL A 715 -3.45 29.56 -10.48
CA VAL A 715 -4.66 28.85 -10.04
C VAL A 715 -5.27 29.59 -8.85
N VAL A 716 -6.59 29.73 -8.86
CA VAL A 716 -7.38 30.33 -7.78
C VAL A 716 -8.13 29.23 -7.04
N ASP A 717 -7.92 29.17 -5.73
CA ASP A 717 -8.67 28.27 -4.86
C ASP A 717 -10.07 28.83 -4.59
N ILE A 718 -11.09 28.12 -5.04
CA ILE A 718 -12.49 28.51 -4.89
C ILE A 718 -13.15 27.95 -3.63
N GLY A 719 -12.49 27.07 -2.87
CA GLY A 719 -13.11 26.31 -1.77
C GLY A 719 -13.74 27.21 -0.71
N ALA A 720 -13.05 28.27 -0.32
CA ALA A 720 -13.52 29.25 0.67
C ALA A 720 -14.72 30.10 0.20
N TRP A 721 -15.02 30.08 -1.10
CA TRP A 721 -16.00 30.95 -1.74
C TRP A 721 -17.27 30.21 -2.16
N LEU A 722 -17.29 28.87 -2.08
CA LEU A 722 -18.49 28.07 -2.40
C LEU A 722 -19.67 28.50 -1.52
N GLY A 723 -20.83 28.71 -2.16
CA GLY A 723 -22.02 29.27 -1.51
C GLY A 723 -21.92 30.75 -1.14
N ARG A 724 -20.87 31.47 -1.54
CA ARG A 724 -20.63 32.90 -1.24
C ARG A 724 -20.27 33.73 -2.48
N PRO A 725 -21.14 33.79 -3.51
CA PRO A 725 -20.86 34.43 -4.79
C PRO A 725 -20.56 35.94 -4.68
N GLU A 726 -21.22 36.67 -3.79
CA GLU A 726 -20.98 38.12 -3.64
C GLU A 726 -19.58 38.40 -3.08
N ALA A 727 -19.16 37.61 -2.08
CA ALA A 727 -17.85 37.75 -1.47
C ALA A 727 -16.73 37.40 -2.47
N TRP A 728 -16.97 36.41 -3.33
CA TRP A 728 -16.09 36.06 -4.44
C TRP A 728 -15.93 37.19 -5.45
N ALA A 729 -17.02 37.77 -5.93
CA ALA A 729 -16.97 38.89 -6.87
C ALA A 729 -16.22 40.11 -6.29
N GLN A 730 -16.44 40.41 -5.01
CA GLN A 730 -15.72 41.48 -4.30
C GLN A 730 -14.22 41.20 -4.22
N ALA A 731 -13.82 39.97 -3.90
CA ALA A 731 -12.42 39.59 -3.83
C ALA A 731 -11.72 39.70 -5.19
N LEU A 732 -12.38 39.26 -6.27
CA LEU A 732 -11.88 39.42 -7.63
C LEU A 732 -11.75 40.91 -8.02
N ALA A 733 -12.75 41.73 -7.73
CA ALA A 733 -12.71 43.17 -8.03
C ALA A 733 -11.58 43.88 -7.28
N GLN A 734 -11.37 43.58 -6.00
CA GLN A 734 -10.27 44.12 -5.20
C GLN A 734 -8.91 43.70 -5.75
N HIS A 735 -8.80 42.44 -6.17
CA HIS A 735 -7.58 41.90 -6.73
C HIS A 735 -7.18 42.60 -8.05
N LEU A 736 -8.14 42.84 -8.94
CA LEU A 736 -7.92 43.57 -10.18
C LEU A 736 -7.55 45.03 -9.93
N ALA A 737 -8.13 45.66 -8.90
CA ALA A 737 -7.77 47.02 -8.50
C ALA A 737 -6.35 47.13 -7.90
N ALA A 738 -5.88 46.09 -7.19
CA ALA A 738 -4.59 46.09 -6.51
C ALA A 738 -3.40 45.73 -7.42
N GLY A 739 -3.61 45.11 -8.59
CA GLY A 739 -2.53 44.69 -9.51
C GLY A 739 -1.58 43.65 -8.92
N THR A 740 -2.04 42.88 -7.92
CA THR A 740 -1.26 41.88 -7.17
C THR A 740 -1.38 40.48 -7.80
N ALA A 741 -0.68 39.46 -7.25
CA ALA A 741 -0.85 38.04 -7.63
C ALA A 741 -2.14 37.43 -7.05
N ALA A 742 -2.72 36.43 -7.72
CA ALA A 742 -4.08 35.88 -7.55
C ALA A 742 -4.60 35.88 -6.09
N PRO A 743 -5.90 36.14 -5.84
CA PRO A 743 -6.42 36.29 -4.49
C PRO A 743 -6.15 35.02 -3.67
N ALA A 744 -5.23 35.11 -2.72
CA ALA A 744 -4.93 34.03 -1.78
C ALA A 744 -5.95 34.09 -0.63
N ALA A 745 -6.53 32.93 -0.29
CA ALA A 745 -7.46 32.83 0.83
C ALA A 745 -6.78 33.31 2.13
N ALA A 746 -7.34 34.34 2.76
CA ALA A 746 -6.92 34.79 4.08
C ALA A 746 -7.45 33.80 5.14
N GLY A 747 -6.69 32.74 5.44
CA GLY A 747 -6.97 31.79 6.51
C GLY A 747 -6.85 30.32 6.06
N ALA A 748 -6.15 29.52 6.89
CA ALA A 748 -5.95 28.06 6.87
C ALA A 748 -6.27 27.29 5.57
N HIS A 749 -5.22 26.80 4.88
CA HIS A 749 -5.27 26.03 3.64
C HIS A 749 -6.11 24.73 3.72
N GLU A 750 -7.28 24.75 3.08
CA GLU A 750 -8.01 23.59 2.56
C GLU A 750 -8.08 23.77 1.03
N ALA A 751 -7.60 22.79 0.25
CA ALA A 751 -7.57 22.90 -1.21
C ALA A 751 -9.00 22.85 -1.81
N ALA A 752 -9.20 23.43 -3.00
CA ALA A 752 -10.48 23.39 -3.71
C ALA A 752 -10.95 21.95 -4.06
N PRO A 753 -12.28 21.68 -4.00
CA PRO A 753 -12.92 20.50 -4.61
C PRO A 753 -12.41 20.16 -6.01
N ALA A 754 -12.03 18.90 -6.29
CA ALA A 754 -11.67 18.50 -7.66
C ALA A 754 -12.27 17.13 -8.05
N CYS A 755 -12.94 17.08 -9.20
CA CYS A 755 -13.27 15.85 -9.90
C CYS A 755 -12.21 15.56 -10.98
N GLY A 756 -11.44 14.50 -10.80
CA GLY A 756 -10.66 13.86 -11.86
C GLY A 756 -11.51 12.88 -12.69
N PRO A 757 -10.99 12.38 -13.83
CA PRO A 757 -11.65 11.37 -14.65
C PRO A 757 -11.94 10.05 -13.92
N ASP A 758 -11.27 9.80 -12.80
CA ASP A 758 -11.40 8.58 -11.99
C ASP A 758 -11.93 8.82 -10.55
N ASN A 759 -12.17 10.07 -10.13
CA ASN A 759 -12.63 10.39 -8.76
C ASN A 759 -13.25 11.79 -8.65
N CYS A 760 -14.39 11.91 -7.98
CA CYS A 760 -14.87 13.20 -7.46
C CYS A 760 -14.51 13.30 -5.97
N ALA A 761 -13.35 13.90 -5.65
CA ALA A 761 -12.88 13.98 -4.27
C ALA A 761 -12.64 15.45 -3.85
N LEU A 762 -13.24 15.82 -2.73
CA LEU A 762 -12.97 17.09 -2.06
C LEU A 762 -11.69 17.04 -1.23
N PRO A 763 -10.90 18.13 -1.17
CA PRO A 763 -10.04 18.40 -0.04
C PRO A 763 -10.89 19.01 1.08
N GLY A 764 -10.68 18.56 2.32
CA GLY A 764 -11.38 19.11 3.48
C GLY A 764 -12.71 18.43 3.81
N ALA A 765 -12.66 17.17 4.24
CA ALA A 765 -13.64 16.65 5.18
C ALA A 765 -12.95 16.52 6.54
N SER A 766 -12.76 17.65 7.20
CA SER A 766 -12.36 17.76 8.59
C SER A 766 -13.57 17.50 9.50
N THR A 767 -13.88 16.22 9.71
CA THR A 767 -14.55 15.70 10.93
C THR A 767 -14.09 14.28 11.20
#